data_AF-A0A8W8M1N7-F1
#
_entry.id   AF-A0A8W8M1N7-F1
#
_cell.length_a   1.000
_cell.length_b   1.000
_cell.length_c   1.000
_cell.angle_alpha   90.00
_cell.angle_beta   90.00
_cell.angle_gamma   90.00
#
_symmetry.space_group_name_H-M   'P 1'
#
loop_
_entity.id
_entity.type
_entity.pdbx_description
1 polymer ?
#
loop_
_entity_poly.entity_id
_entity_poly.type
_entity_poly.pdbx_seq_one_letter_code
_entity_poly.pdbx_strand_id
1 'polypeptide(L)'
;MEQKRMAYLRPILIVIGFLVIFTGAQPIYNPQNEWSKCDNNHQILREIRRDLNELTHLVRQLKNKELGLVNNVAFYAQLTSSVTDNYVIFNNVKTNEGAAYDKSSGIFTCQSSGTHVFSWTIASSQHHQTTADLLVNDVSVGSTATYPREYLKGSSTGFVVYDLQVGDKVNVILNGTAIAESSTFSGWKLQHDTPSFYARASTNLTAPASRDSGYKFQSVLTNNEHVYNPDSGVITIPETGIWALTISVETMGTFDSIYVEKSYTNPRIWAFLNEDTSSSLLVRTFSYGDKLHWYSFSNSTLLAPRSSISGWLIGPVNARPTFMASSVLPTLSSHVNFTSQYIDLTDSLAGSDFRVTKPGVYLIFWNVIATNMVHATLLVNGKGAGKAITSKPQHSNSDIGSNLAILRLQKDDVVTMETNTNPFYGAKVETVNSYENWRQHLLYTLSLDPNVLPYLTWVKRSRTNPHRNFVDDDENVPEANHKTRAQKVRTLELMLAQIANYTPIISRSTVVNNFTTLRDIWQIIRLHYGFQSTGAHFLDFANIQLQPNERPEDLFQRLMAFTEDNLLKAELGITHNGQEIQEDEERTPTLENVIVLTWLTLIHPDLPRLVKQRYGTKLRSRTLATLKPEVSQALESLLEELRSTEDARAVRTQFSHCKSRNHAL
;
A
#
# COMPACT_ATOMS: atom_id res chain seq x y z
N MET A 1 -25.14 -24.19 -36.09
CA MET A 1 -24.23 -23.06 -35.79
C MET A 1 -24.83 -21.69 -36.15
N GLU A 2 -25.85 -21.61 -37.01
CA GLU A 2 -26.47 -20.32 -37.41
C GLU A 2 -27.55 -19.78 -36.45
N GLN A 3 -28.28 -20.63 -35.72
CA GLN A 3 -29.30 -20.15 -34.76
C GLN A 3 -28.73 -19.39 -33.56
N LYS A 4 -27.46 -19.62 -33.19
CA LYS A 4 -26.79 -18.87 -32.11
C LYS A 4 -26.33 -17.47 -32.52
N ARG A 5 -26.08 -17.21 -33.82
CA ARG A 5 -25.69 -15.86 -34.30
C ARG A 5 -26.86 -14.86 -34.30
N MET A 6 -28.09 -15.33 -34.49
CA MET A 6 -29.29 -14.48 -34.53
C MET A 6 -29.73 -13.94 -33.16
N ALA A 7 -29.29 -14.55 -32.05
CA ALA A 7 -29.62 -14.08 -30.69
C ALA A 7 -28.82 -12.83 -30.27
N TYR A 8 -27.65 -12.59 -30.87
CA TYR A 8 -26.78 -11.44 -30.57
C TYR A 8 -27.10 -10.19 -31.39
N LEU A 9 -27.77 -10.34 -32.54
CA LEU A 9 -28.11 -9.23 -33.43
C LEU A 9 -29.31 -8.40 -32.95
N ARG A 10 -30.26 -9.01 -32.23
CA ARG A 10 -31.46 -8.32 -31.71
C ARG A 10 -31.17 -7.18 -30.72
N PRO A 11 -30.34 -7.34 -29.68
CA PRO A 11 -30.03 -6.24 -28.78
C PRO A 11 -29.19 -5.14 -29.46
N ILE A 12 -28.30 -5.49 -30.39
CA ILE A 12 -27.47 -4.52 -31.13
C ILE A 12 -28.34 -3.66 -32.07
N LEU A 13 -29.32 -4.25 -32.75
CA LEU A 13 -30.26 -3.51 -33.60
C LEU A 13 -31.19 -2.58 -32.80
N ILE A 14 -31.58 -2.97 -31.58
CA ILE A 14 -32.37 -2.11 -30.67
C ILE A 14 -31.54 -0.90 -30.22
N VAL A 15 -30.26 -1.09 -29.91
CA VAL A 15 -29.34 -0.01 -29.52
C VAL A 15 -29.09 0.96 -30.68
N ILE A 16 -28.91 0.45 -31.91
CA ILE A 16 -28.78 1.30 -33.11
C ILE A 16 -30.09 2.05 -33.40
N GLY A 17 -31.25 1.41 -33.19
CA GLY A 17 -32.56 2.05 -33.32
C GLY A 17 -32.77 3.21 -32.34
N PHE A 18 -32.34 3.05 -31.08
CA PHE A 18 -32.42 4.12 -30.07
C PHE A 18 -31.47 5.30 -30.37
N LEU A 19 -30.28 5.03 -30.92
CA LEU A 19 -29.32 6.07 -31.31
C LEU A 19 -29.83 6.92 -32.50
N VAL A 20 -30.54 6.32 -33.46
CA VAL A 20 -31.09 7.04 -34.61
C VAL A 20 -32.25 7.97 -34.22
N ILE A 21 -33.10 7.56 -33.27
CA ILE A 21 -34.25 8.36 -32.81
C ILE A 21 -33.81 9.65 -32.10
N PHE A 22 -32.68 9.64 -31.39
CA PHE A 22 -32.14 10.84 -30.73
C PHE A 22 -31.49 11.85 -31.69
N THR A 23 -31.09 11.43 -32.90
CA THR A 23 -30.49 12.34 -33.90
C THR A 23 -31.52 13.08 -34.76
N GLY A 24 -32.81 12.73 -34.67
CA GLY A 24 -33.86 13.25 -35.57
C GLY A 24 -34.81 14.30 -34.99
N ALA A 25 -34.73 14.66 -33.71
CA ALA A 25 -35.67 15.60 -33.10
C ALA A 25 -35.08 17.00 -32.95
N GLN A 26 -35.43 17.93 -33.83
CA GLN A 26 -35.26 19.37 -33.58
C GLN A 26 -36.39 19.88 -32.68
N PRO A 27 -36.09 20.57 -31.54
CA PRO A 27 -37.10 21.32 -30.82
C PRO A 27 -36.91 22.84 -31.00
N ILE A 28 -38.05 23.51 -31.16
CA ILE A 28 -38.25 24.96 -31.19
C ILE A 28 -37.69 25.60 -29.89
N TYR A 29 -37.01 26.74 -30.05
CA TYR A 29 -36.19 27.43 -29.05
C TYR A 29 -37.02 28.09 -27.93
N ASN A 30 -36.76 27.76 -26.65
CA ASN A 30 -37.30 28.45 -25.47
C ASN A 30 -36.27 28.47 -24.31
N PRO A 31 -35.78 29.64 -23.83
CA PRO A 31 -34.63 29.74 -22.91
C PRO A 31 -34.86 29.29 -21.45
N GLN A 32 -36.09 29.06 -21.01
CA GLN A 32 -36.37 28.71 -19.60
C GLN A 32 -36.20 27.22 -19.26
N ASN A 33 -35.99 26.34 -20.25
CA ASN A 33 -35.91 24.87 -20.09
C ASN A 33 -34.49 24.29 -20.07
N GLU A 34 -33.42 25.12 -20.14
CA GLU A 34 -32.04 24.59 -20.24
C GLU A 34 -31.50 24.04 -18.91
N TRP A 35 -31.85 24.63 -17.78
CA TRP A 35 -31.36 24.17 -16.46
C TRP A 35 -31.90 22.78 -16.10
N SER A 36 -33.19 22.51 -16.33
CA SER A 36 -33.80 21.19 -16.10
C SER A 36 -33.32 20.13 -17.10
N LYS A 37 -33.01 20.53 -18.35
CA LYS A 37 -32.38 19.64 -19.34
C LYS A 37 -30.94 19.29 -18.99
N CYS A 38 -30.16 20.23 -18.43
CA CYS A 38 -28.77 19.99 -18.06
C CYS A 38 -28.68 19.02 -16.87
N ASP A 39 -29.58 19.15 -15.88
CA ASP A 39 -29.69 18.22 -14.76
C ASP A 39 -30.17 16.83 -15.20
N ASN A 40 -31.18 16.77 -16.08
CA ASN A 40 -31.62 15.50 -16.68
C ASN A 40 -30.51 14.84 -17.50
N ASN A 41 -29.74 15.60 -18.29
CA ASN A 41 -28.62 15.06 -19.06
C ASN A 41 -27.49 14.55 -18.15
N HIS A 42 -27.19 15.23 -17.03
CA HIS A 42 -26.24 14.74 -16.04
C HIS A 42 -26.72 13.47 -15.34
N GLN A 43 -28.01 13.38 -15.04
CA GLN A 43 -28.62 12.20 -14.44
C GLN A 43 -28.61 11.01 -15.41
N ILE A 44 -28.97 11.23 -16.68
CA ILE A 44 -28.91 10.23 -17.75
C ILE A 44 -27.45 9.77 -17.97
N LEU A 45 -26.47 10.67 -17.97
CA LEU A 45 -25.05 10.30 -18.11
C LEU A 45 -24.53 9.49 -16.91
N ARG A 46 -25.02 9.76 -15.70
CA ARG A 46 -24.72 8.95 -14.50
C ARG A 46 -25.34 7.56 -14.61
N GLU A 47 -26.59 7.46 -15.06
CA GLU A 47 -27.28 6.18 -15.28
C GLU A 47 -26.58 5.37 -16.39
N ILE A 48 -26.26 5.98 -17.52
CA ILE A 48 -25.49 5.31 -18.60
C ILE A 48 -24.13 4.83 -18.08
N ARG A 49 -23.42 5.64 -17.28
CA ARG A 49 -22.13 5.22 -16.69
C ARG A 49 -22.31 4.07 -15.70
N ARG A 50 -23.37 4.08 -14.90
CA ARG A 50 -23.72 3.00 -13.97
C ARG A 50 -24.02 1.71 -14.73
N ASP A 51 -24.86 1.79 -15.76
CA ASP A 51 -25.23 0.66 -16.60
C ASP A 51 -24.03 0.12 -17.39
N LEU A 52 -23.13 0.99 -17.87
CA LEU A 52 -21.87 0.57 -18.53
C LEU A 52 -20.93 -0.17 -17.57
N ASN A 53 -20.87 0.26 -16.31
CA ASN A 53 -20.11 -0.44 -15.27
C ASN A 53 -20.73 -1.79 -14.91
N GLU A 54 -22.07 -1.87 -14.78
CA GLU A 54 -22.79 -3.14 -14.60
C GLU A 54 -22.57 -4.08 -15.78
N LEU A 55 -22.62 -3.59 -17.02
CA LEU A 55 -22.40 -4.38 -18.23
C LEU A 55 -20.95 -4.89 -18.30
N THR A 56 -19.97 -4.07 -17.92
CA THR A 56 -18.56 -4.46 -17.84
C THR A 56 -18.36 -5.56 -16.80
N HIS A 57 -19.05 -5.47 -15.66
CA HIS A 57 -19.03 -6.49 -14.62
C HIS A 57 -19.65 -7.81 -15.11
N LEU A 58 -20.81 -7.75 -15.76
CA LEU A 58 -21.50 -8.91 -16.35
C LEU A 58 -20.67 -9.60 -17.44
N VAL A 59 -20.02 -8.83 -18.32
CA VAL A 59 -19.11 -9.40 -19.34
C VAL A 59 -17.92 -10.10 -18.68
N ARG A 60 -17.39 -9.55 -17.58
CA ARG A 60 -16.32 -10.19 -16.81
C ARG A 60 -16.80 -11.48 -16.13
N GLN A 61 -18.00 -11.48 -15.55
CA GLN A 61 -18.61 -12.68 -14.97
C GLN A 61 -18.85 -13.76 -16.03
N LEU A 62 -19.34 -13.41 -17.21
CA LEU A 62 -19.55 -14.33 -18.33
C LEU A 62 -18.22 -14.92 -18.82
N LYS A 63 -17.17 -14.10 -18.93
CA LYS A 63 -15.82 -14.57 -19.29
C LYS A 63 -15.24 -15.52 -18.24
N ASN A 64 -15.44 -15.22 -16.95
CA ASN A 64 -15.05 -16.11 -15.86
C ASN A 64 -15.84 -17.42 -15.86
N LYS A 65 -17.11 -17.38 -16.29
CA LYS A 65 -17.97 -18.56 -16.48
C LYS A 65 -17.54 -19.43 -17.64
N GLU A 66 -17.15 -18.81 -18.75
CA GLU A 66 -16.63 -19.50 -19.94
C GLU A 66 -15.25 -20.14 -19.69
N LEU A 67 -14.45 -19.60 -18.77
CA LEU A 67 -13.15 -20.12 -18.33
C LEU A 67 -13.22 -21.15 -17.19
N GLY A 68 -14.41 -21.49 -16.68
CA GLY A 68 -14.55 -22.39 -15.52
C GLY A 68 -14.07 -21.80 -14.18
N LEU A 69 -13.86 -20.48 -14.10
CA LEU A 69 -13.41 -19.75 -12.90
C LEU A 69 -14.54 -19.41 -11.91
N VAL A 70 -15.78 -19.84 -12.16
CA VAL A 70 -16.97 -19.49 -11.35
C VAL A 70 -16.84 -19.93 -9.88
N ASN A 71 -16.03 -20.95 -9.60
CA ASN A 71 -15.85 -21.46 -8.24
C ASN A 71 -14.66 -20.85 -7.50
N ASN A 72 -13.76 -20.14 -8.19
CA ASN A 72 -12.61 -19.50 -7.56
C ASN A 72 -12.96 -18.06 -7.20
N VAL A 73 -13.39 -17.86 -5.95
CA VAL A 73 -13.68 -16.55 -5.39
C VAL A 73 -12.55 -16.16 -4.46
N ALA A 74 -11.87 -15.05 -4.76
CA ALA A 74 -10.82 -14.49 -3.92
C ALA A 74 -10.61 -13.02 -4.23
N PHE A 75 -10.51 -12.16 -3.23
CA PHE A 75 -10.21 -10.75 -3.42
C PHE A 75 -9.21 -10.23 -2.40
N TYR A 76 -8.49 -9.19 -2.80
CA TYR A 76 -7.59 -8.40 -1.97
C TYR A 76 -7.69 -6.94 -2.39
N ALA A 77 -8.01 -6.07 -1.44
CA ALA A 77 -8.14 -4.65 -1.65
C ALA A 77 -7.45 -3.85 -0.54
N GLN A 78 -6.93 -2.69 -0.93
CA GLN A 78 -6.28 -1.72 -0.04
C GLN A 78 -7.03 -0.37 -0.11
N LEU A 79 -6.83 0.49 0.88
CA LEU A 79 -7.20 1.89 0.75
C LEU A 79 -6.16 2.65 -0.10
N THR A 80 -6.60 3.60 -0.92
CA THR A 80 -5.70 4.59 -1.56
C THR A 80 -5.43 5.81 -0.70
N SER A 81 -6.36 6.14 0.20
CA SER A 81 -6.31 7.33 1.05
C SER A 81 -6.77 6.97 2.45
N SER A 82 -6.22 7.62 3.47
CA SER A 82 -6.65 7.39 4.84
C SER A 82 -8.10 7.82 5.02
N VAL A 83 -8.85 7.09 5.85
CA VAL A 83 -10.26 7.36 6.14
C VAL A 83 -10.51 7.43 7.64
N THR A 84 -11.63 8.04 8.01
CA THR A 84 -12.11 8.16 9.39
C THR A 84 -13.58 7.76 9.45
N ASP A 85 -13.99 7.07 10.52
CA ASP A 85 -15.39 6.83 10.91
C ASP A 85 -16.38 6.57 9.77
N ASN A 86 -16.49 5.32 9.28
CA ASN A 86 -17.56 4.91 8.35
C ASN A 86 -17.46 3.43 7.95
N TYR A 87 -18.37 3.01 7.07
CA TYR A 87 -18.12 1.91 6.14
C TYR A 87 -16.85 2.17 5.33
N VAL A 88 -15.92 1.20 5.35
CA VAL A 88 -14.61 1.35 4.72
C VAL A 88 -14.66 0.84 3.29
N ILE A 89 -14.35 1.71 2.33
CA ILE A 89 -14.28 1.36 0.91
C ILE A 89 -12.82 1.14 0.51
N PHE A 90 -12.37 -0.12 0.53
CA PHE A 90 -11.05 -0.49 0.00
C PHE A 90 -11.10 -0.48 -1.53
N ASN A 91 -10.77 0.66 -2.12
CA ASN A 91 -10.97 0.96 -3.54
C ASN A 91 -9.80 0.51 -4.43
N ASN A 92 -8.62 0.25 -3.87
CA ASN A 92 -7.45 -0.25 -4.59
C ASN A 92 -7.46 -1.78 -4.64
N VAL A 93 -8.27 -2.34 -5.54
CA VAL A 93 -8.41 -3.79 -5.71
C VAL A 93 -7.22 -4.36 -6.48
N LYS A 94 -6.44 -5.24 -5.83
CA LYS A 94 -5.28 -5.94 -6.41
C LYS A 94 -5.67 -7.30 -7.00
N THR A 95 -6.57 -8.03 -6.33
CA THR A 95 -7.10 -9.33 -6.78
C THR A 95 -8.61 -9.33 -6.59
N ASN A 96 -9.37 -9.93 -7.51
CA ASN A 96 -10.84 -10.05 -7.41
C ASN A 96 -11.38 -11.15 -8.34
N GLU A 97 -10.91 -12.37 -8.11
CA GLU A 97 -11.40 -13.59 -8.74
C GLU A 97 -12.88 -13.82 -8.39
N GLY A 98 -13.68 -14.22 -9.38
CA GLY A 98 -15.14 -14.30 -9.24
C GLY A 98 -15.85 -12.93 -9.28
N ALA A 99 -15.13 -11.80 -9.17
CA ALA A 99 -15.74 -10.47 -9.20
C ALA A 99 -16.80 -10.22 -8.12
N ALA A 100 -16.64 -10.85 -6.95
CA ALA A 100 -17.59 -10.76 -5.86
C ALA A 100 -17.43 -9.51 -4.99
N TYR A 101 -16.26 -8.85 -5.02
CA TYR A 101 -16.02 -7.59 -4.31
C TYR A 101 -16.23 -6.37 -5.22
N ASP A 102 -17.03 -5.40 -4.78
CA ASP A 102 -17.26 -4.13 -5.47
C ASP A 102 -16.43 -3.00 -4.85
N LYS A 103 -15.49 -2.47 -5.64
CA LYS A 103 -14.57 -1.40 -5.25
C LYS A 103 -15.26 -0.04 -5.00
N SER A 104 -16.49 0.15 -5.48
CA SER A 104 -17.21 1.41 -5.36
C SER A 104 -18.05 1.48 -4.09
N SER A 105 -18.56 0.35 -3.60
CA SER A 105 -19.32 0.24 -2.37
C SER A 105 -18.51 -0.31 -1.18
N GLY A 106 -17.39 -1.00 -1.44
CA GLY A 106 -16.63 -1.69 -0.39
C GLY A 106 -17.26 -3.01 0.06
N ILE A 107 -18.24 -3.52 -0.71
CA ILE A 107 -19.05 -4.68 -0.32
C ILE A 107 -18.65 -5.90 -1.15
N PHE A 108 -18.37 -7.00 -0.45
CA PHE A 108 -18.37 -8.34 -1.04
C PHE A 108 -19.80 -8.89 -1.07
N THR A 109 -20.26 -9.38 -2.21
CA THR A 109 -21.55 -10.06 -2.35
C THR A 109 -21.34 -11.52 -2.73
N CYS A 110 -21.83 -12.43 -1.90
CA CYS A 110 -21.72 -13.86 -2.13
C CYS A 110 -22.48 -14.25 -3.41
N GLN A 111 -21.75 -14.79 -4.39
CA GLN A 111 -22.33 -15.22 -5.67
C GLN A 111 -22.67 -16.72 -5.69
N SER A 112 -22.08 -17.50 -4.78
CA SER A 112 -22.30 -18.95 -4.66
C SER A 112 -22.14 -19.37 -3.21
N SER A 113 -23.17 -20.03 -2.66
CA SER A 113 -23.16 -20.45 -1.25
C SER A 113 -21.94 -21.31 -0.91
N GLY A 114 -21.53 -21.23 0.36
CA GLY A 114 -20.45 -22.03 0.93
C GLY A 114 -19.60 -21.25 1.91
N THR A 115 -18.61 -21.95 2.48
CA THR A 115 -17.71 -21.39 3.47
C THR A 115 -16.71 -20.42 2.84
N HIS A 116 -16.63 -19.22 3.41
CA HIS A 116 -15.68 -18.18 3.04
C HIS A 116 -14.82 -17.82 4.24
N VAL A 117 -13.60 -17.38 3.96
CA VAL A 117 -12.71 -16.80 4.97
C VAL A 117 -12.47 -15.35 4.60
N PHE A 118 -12.52 -14.48 5.60
CA PHE A 118 -12.25 -13.05 5.48
C PHE A 118 -11.14 -12.65 6.43
N SER A 119 -10.32 -11.70 5.98
CA SER A 119 -9.34 -11.04 6.82
C SER A 119 -9.32 -9.55 6.51
N TRP A 120 -9.30 -8.73 7.55
CA TRP A 120 -9.18 -7.28 7.43
C TRP A 120 -8.04 -6.82 8.32
N THR A 121 -7.22 -5.91 7.81
CA THR A 121 -6.17 -5.25 8.59
C THR A 121 -6.48 -3.76 8.63
N ILE A 122 -6.53 -3.17 9.82
CA ILE A 122 -6.62 -1.72 10.00
C ILE A 122 -5.35 -1.24 10.68
N ALA A 123 -4.60 -0.40 9.96
CA ALA A 123 -3.52 0.38 10.53
C ALA A 123 -4.06 1.75 10.91
N SER A 124 -3.81 2.23 12.13
CA SER A 124 -4.36 3.51 12.61
C SER A 124 -3.27 4.43 13.12
N SER A 125 -3.52 5.73 13.03
CA SER A 125 -2.72 6.79 13.64
C SER A 125 -3.66 7.79 14.31
N GLN A 126 -3.25 8.42 15.42
CA GLN A 126 -3.94 9.46 16.23
C GLN A 126 -4.30 8.99 17.65
N HIS A 127 -4.66 9.93 18.53
CA HIS A 127 -4.74 9.80 19.99
C HIS A 127 -5.97 9.03 20.55
N HIS A 128 -6.65 8.20 19.74
CA HIS A 128 -7.87 7.49 20.17
C HIS A 128 -7.90 6.05 19.64
N GLN A 129 -8.55 5.17 20.43
CA GLN A 129 -8.82 3.79 20.04
C GLN A 129 -9.54 3.77 18.69
N THR A 130 -9.09 2.87 17.80
CA THR A 130 -9.80 2.56 16.57
C THR A 130 -10.33 1.13 16.65
N THR A 131 -11.61 0.94 16.34
CA THR A 131 -12.25 -0.38 16.25
C THR A 131 -12.71 -0.65 14.82
N ALA A 132 -12.56 -1.89 14.39
CA ALA A 132 -12.95 -2.34 13.07
C ALA A 132 -13.73 -3.64 13.15
N ASP A 133 -14.97 -3.61 12.67
CA ASP A 133 -15.89 -4.73 12.74
C ASP A 133 -16.18 -5.26 11.32
N LEU A 134 -16.05 -6.58 11.16
CA LEU A 134 -16.53 -7.27 9.97
C LEU A 134 -18.01 -7.55 10.13
N LEU A 135 -18.80 -7.06 9.18
CA LEU A 135 -20.24 -7.25 9.15
C LEU A 135 -20.62 -8.28 8.09
N VAL A 136 -21.55 -9.17 8.44
CA VAL A 136 -22.30 -10.01 7.48
C VAL A 136 -23.75 -9.60 7.57
N ASN A 137 -24.32 -9.10 6.47
CA ASN A 137 -25.70 -8.56 6.43
C ASN A 137 -25.98 -7.58 7.59
N ASP A 138 -25.07 -6.62 7.78
CA ASP A 138 -25.11 -5.60 8.84
C ASP A 138 -24.96 -6.12 10.29
N VAL A 139 -24.68 -7.41 10.49
CA VAL A 139 -24.42 -8.00 11.81
C VAL A 139 -22.92 -8.19 12.03
N SER A 140 -22.39 -7.65 13.14
CA SER A 140 -20.97 -7.79 13.50
C SER A 140 -20.64 -9.23 13.91
N VAL A 141 -19.86 -9.89 13.05
CA VAL A 141 -19.41 -11.29 13.24
C VAL A 141 -17.99 -11.36 13.80
N GLY A 142 -17.16 -10.33 13.61
CA GLY A 142 -15.81 -10.24 14.16
C GLY A 142 -15.39 -8.78 14.37
N SER A 143 -14.48 -8.55 15.32
CA SER A 143 -14.05 -7.20 15.71
C SER A 143 -12.56 -7.20 16.06
N THR A 144 -11.86 -6.14 15.69
CA THR A 144 -10.49 -5.86 16.11
C THR A 144 -10.38 -4.42 16.61
N ALA A 145 -9.34 -4.14 17.40
CA ALA A 145 -9.01 -2.78 17.78
C ALA A 145 -7.53 -2.51 17.74
N THR A 146 -7.21 -1.25 17.51
CA THR A 146 -5.90 -0.65 17.72
C THR A 146 -6.01 0.44 18.78
N TYR A 147 -4.96 0.58 19.58
CA TYR A 147 -4.79 1.60 20.62
C TYR A 147 -3.56 2.45 20.29
N PRO A 148 -3.56 3.20 19.16
CA PRO A 148 -2.46 4.07 18.81
C PRO A 148 -2.20 5.08 19.94
N ARG A 149 -0.95 5.16 20.40
CA ARG A 149 -0.51 6.11 21.44
C ARG A 149 0.12 7.34 20.79
N GLU A 150 0.40 8.40 21.58
CA GLU A 150 0.91 9.67 21.07
C GLU A 150 2.02 9.48 20.02
N TYR A 151 1.77 9.93 18.79
CA TYR A 151 2.67 9.88 17.62
C TYR A 151 3.03 8.48 17.07
N LEU A 152 2.39 7.42 17.56
CA LEU A 152 2.66 6.03 17.19
C LEU A 152 1.56 5.43 16.29
N LYS A 153 1.93 4.43 15.49
CA LYS A 153 1.03 3.74 14.55
C LYS A 153 0.84 2.29 15.00
N GLY A 154 -0.41 1.89 15.15
CA GLY A 154 -0.81 0.52 15.46
C GLY A 154 -1.37 -0.18 14.24
N SER A 155 -1.39 -1.52 14.23
CA SER A 155 -2.21 -2.27 13.29
C SER A 155 -2.83 -3.50 13.94
N SER A 156 -4.07 -3.78 13.55
CA SER A 156 -4.78 -4.99 13.96
C SER A 156 -5.26 -5.75 12.75
N THR A 157 -5.17 -7.08 12.79
CA THR A 157 -5.70 -7.96 11.74
C THR A 157 -6.75 -8.89 12.32
N GLY A 158 -7.88 -9.09 11.65
CA GLY A 158 -8.91 -10.05 12.04
C GLY A 158 -8.99 -11.22 11.07
N PHE A 159 -9.56 -12.33 11.54
CA PHE A 159 -9.92 -13.49 10.72
C PHE A 159 -11.31 -14.00 11.09
N VAL A 160 -12.13 -14.28 10.08
CA VAL A 160 -13.46 -14.88 10.24
C VAL A 160 -13.61 -15.97 9.19
N VAL A 161 -14.05 -17.16 9.61
CA VAL A 161 -14.60 -18.19 8.73
C VAL A 161 -16.12 -18.13 8.88
N TYR A 162 -16.85 -18.09 7.77
CA TYR A 162 -18.30 -17.94 7.78
C TYR A 162 -18.96 -18.65 6.60
N ASP A 163 -20.09 -19.32 6.84
CA ASP A 163 -20.91 -19.92 5.79
C ASP A 163 -21.88 -18.89 5.22
N LEU A 164 -21.66 -18.51 3.95
CA LEU A 164 -22.49 -17.52 3.27
C LEU A 164 -23.48 -18.19 2.33
N GLN A 165 -24.66 -17.58 2.20
CA GLN A 165 -25.64 -17.86 1.17
C GLN A 165 -25.53 -16.87 0.01
N VAL A 166 -26.02 -17.26 -1.17
CA VAL A 166 -26.10 -16.36 -2.33
C VAL A 166 -26.84 -15.08 -1.95
N GLY A 167 -26.23 -13.94 -2.21
CA GLY A 167 -26.77 -12.61 -1.91
C GLY A 167 -26.30 -12.01 -0.58
N ASP A 168 -25.69 -12.79 0.32
CA ASP A 168 -25.13 -12.26 1.55
C ASP A 168 -24.03 -11.24 1.27
N LYS A 169 -24.01 -10.17 2.09
CA LYS A 169 -23.11 -9.04 1.94
C LYS A 169 -22.12 -9.00 3.09
N VAL A 170 -20.86 -8.74 2.77
CA VAL A 170 -19.76 -8.62 3.74
C VAL A 170 -19.00 -7.31 3.51
N ASN A 171 -18.79 -6.55 4.58
CA ASN A 171 -18.07 -5.28 4.57
C ASN A 171 -17.47 -4.99 5.95
N VAL A 172 -16.64 -3.95 6.03
CA VAL A 172 -15.99 -3.52 7.27
C VAL A 172 -16.52 -2.15 7.67
N ILE A 173 -16.90 -2.00 8.94
CA ILE A 173 -17.21 -0.71 9.54
C ILE A 173 -16.10 -0.30 10.51
N LEU A 174 -15.74 0.98 10.47
CA LEU A 174 -14.66 1.57 11.23
C LEU A 174 -15.21 2.67 12.15
N ASN A 175 -14.72 2.68 13.39
CA ASN A 175 -14.84 3.79 14.32
C ASN A 175 -13.41 4.14 14.78
N GLY A 176 -12.90 5.28 14.35
CA GLY A 176 -11.52 5.70 14.43
C GLY A 176 -10.90 5.96 13.05
N THR A 177 -9.59 5.70 12.91
CA THR A 177 -8.83 6.04 11.69
C THR A 177 -8.22 4.81 11.02
N ALA A 178 -8.19 4.81 9.69
CA ALA A 178 -7.48 3.81 8.90
C ALA A 178 -6.50 4.49 7.96
N ILE A 179 -5.21 4.14 8.07
CA ILE A 179 -4.10 4.60 7.25
C ILE A 179 -4.17 3.88 5.91
N ALA A 180 -4.09 4.63 4.81
CA ALA A 180 -4.17 4.18 3.41
C ALA A 180 -3.63 2.76 3.09
N GLU A 181 -2.49 2.64 2.41
CA GLU A 181 -2.03 1.36 1.83
C GLU A 181 -1.68 0.27 2.87
N SER A 182 -1.73 0.59 4.15
CA SER A 182 -1.49 -0.34 5.26
C SER A 182 -2.78 -0.95 5.82
N SER A 183 -3.94 -0.46 5.39
CA SER A 183 -5.24 -1.04 5.74
C SER A 183 -5.80 -1.81 4.55
N THR A 184 -6.21 -3.06 4.80
CA THR A 184 -6.56 -4.03 3.76
C THR A 184 -7.85 -4.78 4.11
N PHE A 185 -8.50 -5.29 3.07
CA PHE A 185 -9.59 -6.24 3.20
C PHE A 185 -9.45 -7.33 2.14
N SER A 186 -9.53 -8.58 2.60
CA SER A 186 -9.35 -9.77 1.79
C SER A 186 -10.42 -10.80 2.12
N GLY A 187 -10.76 -11.63 1.14
CA GLY A 187 -11.60 -12.79 1.39
C GLY A 187 -11.52 -13.81 0.27
N TRP A 188 -11.75 -15.09 0.59
CA TRP A 188 -11.69 -16.19 -0.35
C TRP A 188 -12.66 -17.31 0.02
N LYS A 189 -13.09 -18.08 -0.98
CA LYS A 189 -13.99 -19.22 -0.79
C LYS A 189 -13.18 -20.51 -0.59
N LEU A 190 -13.60 -21.33 0.37
CA LEU A 190 -13.06 -22.67 0.59
C LEU A 190 -13.66 -23.68 -0.40
N GLN A 191 -13.04 -24.84 -0.54
CA GLN A 191 -13.63 -25.93 -1.32
C GLN A 191 -14.89 -26.45 -0.61
N HIS A 192 -15.78 -27.09 -1.36
CA HIS A 192 -17.00 -27.67 -0.81
C HIS A 192 -16.68 -28.66 0.33
N ASP A 193 -17.49 -28.67 1.39
CA ASP A 193 -17.34 -29.49 2.60
C ASP A 193 -15.98 -29.39 3.30
N THR A 194 -15.25 -28.28 3.13
CA THR A 194 -13.95 -28.11 3.81
C THR A 194 -14.16 -28.04 5.33
N PRO A 195 -13.56 -28.95 6.11
CA PRO A 195 -13.59 -28.88 7.58
C PRO A 195 -13.05 -27.54 8.05
N SER A 196 -13.82 -26.84 8.89
CA SER A 196 -13.50 -25.47 9.28
C SER A 196 -14.30 -24.98 10.49
N PHE A 197 -13.79 -23.96 11.18
CA PHE A 197 -14.47 -23.37 12.32
C PHE A 197 -14.11 -21.90 12.51
N TYR A 198 -15.00 -21.18 13.21
CA TYR A 198 -14.76 -19.86 13.75
C TYR A 198 -15.48 -19.71 15.10
N ALA A 199 -14.73 -19.29 16.12
CA ALA A 199 -15.25 -19.04 17.45
C ALA A 199 -14.66 -17.76 18.04
N ARG A 200 -15.47 -17.02 18.82
CA ARG A 200 -15.06 -15.79 19.51
C ARG A 200 -15.46 -15.78 20.98
N ALA A 201 -14.75 -14.99 21.77
CA ALA A 201 -15.04 -14.80 23.18
C ALA A 201 -16.30 -13.95 23.33
N SER A 202 -17.33 -14.48 23.99
CA SER A 202 -18.51 -13.68 24.39
C SER A 202 -18.32 -13.01 25.75
N THR A 203 -17.43 -13.55 26.56
CA THR A 203 -17.00 -13.05 27.88
C THR A 203 -15.50 -13.23 28.01
N ASN A 204 -14.86 -12.52 28.94
CA ASN A 204 -13.42 -12.68 29.18
C ASN A 204 -13.08 -14.15 29.49
N LEU A 205 -12.01 -14.65 28.88
CA LEU A 205 -11.56 -16.04 29.00
C LEU A 205 -10.40 -16.11 29.98
N THR A 206 -10.59 -16.81 31.09
CA THR A 206 -9.51 -17.13 32.03
C THR A 206 -8.67 -18.28 31.49
N ALA A 207 -7.40 -18.34 31.90
CA ALA A 207 -6.53 -19.45 31.57
C ALA A 207 -7.15 -20.82 31.96
N PRO A 208 -6.96 -21.87 31.14
CA PRO A 208 -7.47 -23.20 31.44
C PRO A 208 -6.81 -23.78 32.70
N ALA A 209 -7.58 -24.56 33.47
CA ALA A 209 -7.13 -25.17 34.73
C ALA A 209 -6.18 -26.37 34.53
N SER A 210 -6.18 -26.98 33.34
CA SER A 210 -5.34 -28.12 32.97
C SER A 210 -4.64 -27.88 31.63
N ARG A 211 -3.57 -28.64 31.37
CA ARG A 211 -2.87 -28.67 30.07
C ARG A 211 -3.61 -29.45 29.00
N ASP A 212 -4.68 -30.15 29.36
CA ASP A 212 -5.50 -30.95 28.43
C ASP A 212 -6.68 -30.13 27.85
N SER A 213 -6.77 -28.84 28.21
CA SER A 213 -7.84 -27.94 27.78
C SER A 213 -7.30 -26.58 27.35
N GLY A 214 -8.05 -25.92 26.46
CA GLY A 214 -7.71 -24.60 25.95
C GLY A 214 -8.57 -23.48 26.52
N TYR A 215 -8.28 -22.27 26.07
CA TYR A 215 -9.22 -21.16 26.21
C TYR A 215 -10.55 -21.48 25.50
N LYS A 216 -11.66 -21.25 26.20
CA LYS A 216 -13.01 -21.66 25.81
C LYS A 216 -13.75 -20.52 25.10
N PHE A 217 -13.57 -20.37 23.80
CA PHE A 217 -14.28 -19.39 22.97
C PHE A 217 -15.74 -19.83 22.82
N GLN A 218 -16.66 -19.16 23.52
CA GLN A 218 -18.03 -19.67 23.71
C GLN A 218 -18.93 -19.43 22.51
N SER A 219 -18.71 -18.33 21.77
CA SER A 219 -19.55 -17.96 20.63
C SER A 219 -19.00 -18.61 19.38
N VAL A 220 -19.57 -19.76 19.00
CA VAL A 220 -19.19 -20.50 17.78
C VAL A 220 -20.16 -20.13 16.67
N LEU A 221 -19.67 -19.47 15.61
CA LEU A 221 -20.51 -19.03 14.48
C LEU A 221 -20.40 -19.99 13.28
N THR A 222 -19.31 -20.75 13.17
CA THR A 222 -19.09 -21.78 12.15
C THR A 222 -18.33 -22.95 12.76
N ASN A 223 -18.74 -24.18 12.47
CA ASN A 223 -18.11 -25.40 13.02
C ASN A 223 -18.38 -26.63 12.15
N ASN A 224 -17.97 -26.53 10.89
CA ASN A 224 -18.12 -27.57 9.88
C ASN A 224 -17.25 -28.78 10.26
N GLU A 225 -17.84 -29.98 10.26
CA GLU A 225 -17.23 -31.21 10.80
C GLU A 225 -16.90 -31.18 12.30
N HIS A 226 -17.56 -30.30 13.08
CA HIS A 226 -17.44 -30.24 14.54
C HIS A 226 -15.98 -30.14 15.04
N VAL A 227 -15.15 -29.42 14.29
CA VAL A 227 -13.71 -29.28 14.51
C VAL A 227 -13.39 -28.71 15.90
N TYR A 228 -14.17 -27.75 16.39
CA TYR A 228 -13.93 -27.08 17.66
C TYR A 228 -14.97 -27.44 18.72
N ASN A 229 -14.50 -27.74 19.94
CA ASN A 229 -15.33 -27.99 21.11
C ASN A 229 -15.27 -26.79 22.09
N PRO A 230 -16.36 -26.00 22.23
CA PRO A 230 -16.36 -24.80 23.08
C PRO A 230 -16.31 -25.11 24.58
N ASP A 231 -16.72 -26.30 25.02
CA ASP A 231 -16.73 -26.68 26.45
C ASP A 231 -15.33 -26.98 26.98
N SER A 232 -14.42 -27.38 26.10
CA SER A 232 -13.03 -27.75 26.42
C SER A 232 -11.99 -26.82 25.81
N GLY A 233 -12.34 -26.03 24.80
CA GLY A 233 -11.40 -25.23 24.04
C GLY A 233 -10.51 -26.04 23.09
N VAL A 234 -10.87 -27.31 22.82
CA VAL A 234 -10.07 -28.26 22.04
C VAL A 234 -10.54 -28.29 20.59
N ILE A 235 -9.56 -28.27 19.69
CA ILE A 235 -9.67 -28.51 18.25
C ILE A 235 -9.31 -29.97 18.02
N THR A 236 -10.20 -30.74 17.40
CA THR A 236 -9.93 -32.13 17.00
C THR A 236 -9.86 -32.18 15.49
N ILE A 237 -8.76 -32.67 14.92
CA ILE A 237 -8.54 -32.70 13.48
C ILE A 237 -9.37 -33.83 12.84
N PRO A 238 -10.41 -33.52 12.05
CA PRO A 238 -11.27 -34.53 11.43
C PRO A 238 -10.70 -35.11 10.13
N GLU A 239 -9.67 -34.48 9.56
CA GLU A 239 -9.05 -34.91 8.31
C GLU A 239 -7.54 -34.63 8.32
N THR A 240 -6.76 -35.66 7.94
CA THR A 240 -5.30 -35.55 7.78
C THR A 240 -4.96 -34.61 6.62
N GLY A 241 -4.16 -33.59 6.88
CA GLY A 241 -3.73 -32.66 5.85
C GLY A 241 -3.04 -31.43 6.38
N ILE A 242 -2.91 -30.44 5.51
CA ILE A 242 -2.36 -29.13 5.84
C ILE A 242 -3.52 -28.27 6.36
N TRP A 243 -3.38 -27.72 7.54
CA TRP A 243 -4.36 -26.84 8.17
C TRP A 243 -3.78 -25.45 8.36
N ALA A 244 -4.65 -24.45 8.21
CA ALA A 244 -4.42 -23.11 8.72
C ALA A 244 -5.21 -22.93 10.02
N LEU A 245 -4.55 -22.42 11.06
CA LEU A 245 -5.17 -22.08 12.33
C LEU A 245 -4.82 -20.63 12.67
N THR A 246 -5.82 -19.81 12.98
CA THR A 246 -5.62 -18.40 13.31
C THR A 246 -6.07 -18.09 14.73
N ILE A 247 -5.46 -17.05 15.27
CA ILE A 247 -5.88 -16.41 16.52
C ILE A 247 -5.73 -14.91 16.37
N SER A 248 -6.70 -14.17 16.90
CA SER A 248 -6.71 -12.72 17.04
C SER A 248 -7.11 -12.42 18.47
N VAL A 249 -6.26 -11.79 19.28
CA VAL A 249 -6.48 -11.67 20.72
C VAL A 249 -6.15 -10.29 21.28
N GLU A 250 -6.97 -9.88 22.26
CA GLU A 250 -6.67 -8.82 23.21
C GLU A 250 -6.46 -9.46 24.58
N THR A 251 -5.43 -9.07 25.34
CA THR A 251 -5.05 -9.79 26.57
C THR A 251 -4.84 -8.88 27.77
N MET A 252 -5.25 -9.35 28.94
CA MET A 252 -4.75 -8.88 30.23
C MET A 252 -3.67 -9.85 30.72
N GLY A 253 -2.42 -9.41 30.66
CA GLY A 253 -1.21 -10.16 30.91
C GLY A 253 -0.41 -10.41 29.63
N THR A 254 0.80 -10.95 29.76
CA THR A 254 1.55 -11.47 28.62
C THR A 254 0.89 -12.74 28.11
N PHE A 255 0.67 -12.87 26.81
CA PHE A 255 0.21 -14.11 26.20
C PHE A 255 1.28 -14.61 25.24
N ASP A 256 1.74 -15.83 25.48
CA ASP A 256 2.76 -16.53 24.69
C ASP A 256 2.06 -17.76 24.10
N SER A 257 1.89 -17.83 22.77
CA SER A 257 0.94 -18.78 22.19
C SER A 257 1.46 -20.20 21.90
N ILE A 258 0.47 -21.11 21.93
CA ILE A 258 0.31 -22.48 21.41
C ILE A 258 1.00 -23.61 22.18
N TYR A 259 0.20 -24.33 22.97
CA TYR A 259 0.47 -25.72 23.33
C TYR A 259 -0.15 -26.64 22.27
N VAL A 260 0.68 -27.15 21.36
CA VAL A 260 0.34 -28.34 20.56
C VAL A 260 0.89 -29.53 21.33
N GLU A 261 0.10 -30.59 21.52
CA GLU A 261 0.49 -31.79 22.29
C GLU A 261 1.64 -32.62 21.65
N LYS A 262 2.44 -32.01 20.77
CA LYS A 262 3.68 -32.56 20.22
C LYS A 262 4.80 -31.54 20.42
N SER A 263 5.97 -32.00 20.87
CA SER A 263 7.20 -31.24 21.21
C SER A 263 7.84 -30.49 20.03
N TYR A 264 7.06 -29.75 19.25
CA TYR A 264 7.56 -28.92 18.16
C TYR A 264 7.77 -27.49 18.63
N THR A 265 8.80 -26.84 18.08
CA THR A 265 8.98 -25.40 18.18
C THR A 265 7.90 -24.71 17.35
N ASN A 266 6.88 -24.17 18.01
CA ASN A 266 5.84 -23.38 17.36
C ASN A 266 6.29 -21.92 17.23
N PRO A 267 5.88 -21.20 16.17
CA PRO A 267 6.03 -19.76 16.11
C PRO A 267 5.26 -19.15 17.29
N ARG A 268 5.97 -18.41 18.15
CA ARG A 268 5.39 -17.73 19.30
C ARG A 268 4.66 -16.47 18.83
N ILE A 269 3.48 -16.25 19.39
CA ILE A 269 2.74 -15.00 19.27
C ILE A 269 2.83 -14.32 20.63
N TRP A 270 3.27 -13.07 20.61
CA TRP A 270 3.31 -12.21 21.79
C TRP A 270 2.14 -11.23 21.76
N ALA A 271 1.26 -11.32 22.74
CA ALA A 271 0.31 -10.24 23.04
C ALA A 271 0.60 -9.68 24.43
N PHE A 272 0.47 -8.35 24.57
CA PHE A 272 0.79 -7.62 25.79
C PHE A 272 -0.43 -6.82 26.28
N LEU A 273 -0.37 -6.42 27.55
CA LEU A 273 -1.42 -5.64 28.22
C LEU A 273 -1.74 -4.34 27.49
N ASN A 274 -3.03 -4.09 27.20
CA ASN A 274 -3.52 -2.82 26.64
C ASN A 274 -2.82 -2.41 25.32
N GLU A 275 -2.57 -3.39 24.46
CA GLU A 275 -2.06 -3.18 23.10
C GLU A 275 -3.13 -3.51 22.05
N ASP A 276 -2.76 -3.34 20.78
CA ASP A 276 -3.56 -3.71 19.61
C ASP A 276 -4.00 -5.19 19.65
N THR A 277 -5.05 -5.52 18.91
CA THR A 277 -5.42 -6.92 18.67
C THR A 277 -4.29 -7.63 17.91
N SER A 278 -3.53 -8.46 18.62
CA SER A 278 -2.44 -9.26 18.06
C SER A 278 -2.99 -10.48 17.34
N SER A 279 -2.49 -10.72 16.12
CA SER A 279 -2.96 -11.81 15.27
C SER A 279 -1.87 -12.69 14.71
N SER A 280 -2.21 -13.93 14.41
CA SER A 280 -1.32 -14.88 13.77
C SER A 280 -2.06 -15.97 13.01
N LEU A 281 -1.32 -16.62 12.12
CA LEU A 281 -1.76 -17.72 11.29
C LEU A 281 -0.66 -18.79 11.31
N LEU A 282 -0.99 -19.98 11.81
CA LEU A 282 -0.15 -21.17 11.79
C LEU A 282 -0.54 -22.04 10.60
N VAL A 283 0.43 -22.49 9.81
CA VAL A 283 0.21 -23.51 8.77
C VAL A 283 1.06 -24.74 9.04
N ARG A 284 0.39 -25.89 9.21
CA ARG A 284 1.02 -27.14 9.63
C ARG A 284 0.29 -28.35 9.07
N THR A 285 1.01 -29.47 8.98
CA THR A 285 0.40 -30.78 8.74
C THR A 285 -0.06 -31.39 10.05
N PHE A 286 -1.32 -31.80 10.12
CA PHE A 286 -1.87 -32.57 11.23
C PHE A 286 -2.46 -33.89 10.74
N SER A 287 -2.51 -34.86 11.64
CA SER A 287 -3.13 -36.17 11.40
C SER A 287 -4.55 -36.19 11.93
N TYR A 288 -5.39 -37.02 11.31
CA TYR A 288 -6.71 -37.36 11.83
C TYR A 288 -6.63 -37.71 13.33
N GLY A 289 -7.53 -37.10 14.11
CA GLY A 289 -7.62 -37.31 15.55
C GLY A 289 -6.62 -36.52 16.40
N ASP A 290 -5.66 -35.80 15.80
CA ASP A 290 -4.79 -34.88 16.54
C ASP A 290 -5.65 -33.86 17.31
N LYS A 291 -5.33 -33.66 18.59
CA LYS A 291 -5.99 -32.68 19.47
C LYS A 291 -5.07 -31.49 19.69
N LEU A 292 -5.61 -30.29 19.48
CA LEU A 292 -4.89 -29.03 19.55
C LEU A 292 -5.69 -28.04 20.38
N HIS A 293 -5.03 -27.09 21.02
CA HIS A 293 -5.75 -26.00 21.69
C HIS A 293 -4.84 -24.79 21.91
N TRP A 294 -5.46 -23.63 22.11
CA TRP A 294 -4.72 -22.43 22.49
C TRP A 294 -4.53 -22.41 24.02
N TYR A 295 -3.29 -22.23 24.44
CA TYR A 295 -2.86 -22.24 25.84
C TYR A 295 -1.76 -21.19 26.02
N SER A 296 -1.66 -20.60 27.22
CA SER A 296 -0.61 -19.67 27.63
C SER A 296 0.02 -20.17 28.94
N PHE A 297 1.35 -20.17 29.00
CA PHE A 297 2.08 -20.48 30.24
C PHE A 297 2.03 -19.33 31.25
N SER A 298 1.70 -18.13 30.78
CA SER A 298 1.38 -16.99 31.63
C SER A 298 -0.08 -17.07 32.05
N ASN A 299 -0.40 -16.62 33.27
CA ASN A 299 -1.79 -16.53 33.74
C ASN A 299 -2.48 -15.31 33.07
N SER A 300 -2.76 -15.42 31.78
CA SER A 300 -3.33 -14.36 30.94
C SER A 300 -4.84 -14.52 30.81
N THR A 301 -5.55 -13.41 30.82
CA THR A 301 -6.98 -13.37 30.49
C THR A 301 -7.16 -12.84 29.07
N LEU A 302 -7.89 -13.56 28.21
CA LEU A 302 -8.26 -13.07 26.88
C LEU A 302 -9.55 -12.24 26.98
N LEU A 303 -9.58 -11.10 26.32
CA LEU A 303 -10.67 -10.13 26.42
C LEU A 303 -11.74 -10.37 25.34
N ALA A 304 -13.01 -10.27 25.75
CA ALA A 304 -14.14 -10.21 24.84
C ALA A 304 -14.44 -8.75 24.43
N PRO A 305 -15.06 -8.49 23.27
CA PRO A 305 -15.51 -9.48 22.27
C PRO A 305 -14.48 -9.75 21.15
N ARG A 306 -13.29 -9.15 21.21
CA ARG A 306 -12.35 -9.08 20.08
C ARG A 306 -11.39 -10.27 19.99
N SER A 307 -11.32 -11.10 21.04
CA SER A 307 -10.57 -12.34 20.98
C SER A 307 -11.33 -13.41 20.20
N SER A 308 -10.71 -13.96 19.15
CA SER A 308 -11.29 -15.00 18.30
C SER A 308 -10.25 -15.96 17.75
N ILE A 309 -10.72 -17.14 17.34
CA ILE A 309 -9.94 -18.20 16.72
C ILE A 309 -10.68 -18.74 15.50
N SER A 310 -9.94 -19.17 14.51
CA SER A 310 -10.50 -19.82 13.33
C SER A 310 -9.57 -20.89 12.79
N GLY A 311 -10.09 -21.76 11.94
CA GLY A 311 -9.24 -22.71 11.24
C GLY A 311 -9.96 -23.42 10.11
N TRP A 312 -9.17 -23.88 9.15
CA TRP A 312 -9.68 -24.62 7.99
C TRP A 312 -8.61 -25.54 7.42
N LEU A 313 -9.08 -26.63 6.80
CA LEU A 313 -8.24 -27.51 6.00
C LEU A 313 -7.86 -26.81 4.67
N ILE A 314 -6.58 -26.76 4.35
CA ILE A 314 -6.06 -26.30 3.05
C ILE A 314 -6.13 -27.43 2.01
N GLY A 315 -5.85 -28.66 2.44
CA GLY A 315 -5.92 -29.87 1.63
C GLY A 315 -4.83 -30.89 1.99
N PRO A 316 -4.69 -31.97 1.19
CA PRO A 316 -3.71 -33.02 1.47
C PRO A 316 -2.27 -32.53 1.29
N VAL A 317 -1.34 -33.20 1.99
CA VAL A 317 0.11 -32.98 1.87
C VAL A 317 0.49 -33.22 0.40
N ASN A 318 1.05 -32.22 -0.29
CA ASN A 318 1.38 -32.16 -1.73
C ASN A 318 0.33 -31.55 -2.67
N ALA A 319 -0.87 -31.19 -2.20
CA ALA A 319 -1.88 -30.60 -3.09
C ALA A 319 -1.52 -29.18 -3.55
N ARG A 320 -0.94 -28.38 -2.65
CA ARG A 320 -0.72 -26.94 -2.86
C ARG A 320 0.66 -26.52 -2.35
N PRO A 321 1.39 -25.67 -3.09
CA PRO A 321 2.59 -25.01 -2.57
C PRO A 321 2.28 -24.32 -1.25
N THR A 322 3.02 -24.69 -0.20
CA THR A 322 2.79 -24.18 1.15
C THR A 322 4.13 -24.03 1.83
N PHE A 323 4.35 -22.85 2.41
CA PHE A 323 5.51 -22.60 3.24
C PHE A 323 5.13 -21.76 4.46
N MET A 324 5.91 -21.91 5.53
CA MET A 324 5.87 -21.06 6.71
C MET A 324 7.28 -21.03 7.28
N ALA A 325 7.79 -19.83 7.53
CA ALA A 325 9.13 -19.63 8.07
C ALA A 325 9.17 -18.39 8.97
N SER A 326 10.19 -18.30 9.81
CA SER A 326 10.46 -17.15 10.68
C SER A 326 11.94 -16.81 10.71
N SER A 327 12.26 -15.59 11.16
CA SER A 327 13.61 -15.25 11.58
C SER A 327 13.75 -15.46 13.09
N VAL A 328 14.77 -16.21 13.50
CA VAL A 328 15.06 -16.50 14.92
C VAL A 328 15.83 -15.36 15.59
N LEU A 329 16.49 -14.51 14.81
CA LEU A 329 17.24 -13.34 15.29
C LEU A 329 16.72 -12.05 14.64
N PRO A 330 16.83 -10.89 15.31
CA PRO A 330 16.52 -9.61 14.71
C PRO A 330 17.33 -9.42 13.42
N THR A 331 16.64 -9.14 12.30
CA THR A 331 17.29 -8.84 11.02
C THR A 331 17.83 -7.41 11.03
N LEU A 332 19.14 -7.26 10.85
CA LEU A 332 19.80 -5.95 10.73
C LEU A 332 19.77 -5.41 9.27
N SER A 333 19.40 -6.24 8.29
CA SER A 333 19.27 -5.90 6.87
C SER A 333 17.84 -5.51 6.50
N SER A 334 17.69 -4.69 5.45
CA SER A 334 16.38 -4.35 4.88
C SER A 334 15.63 -5.58 4.39
N HIS A 335 16.32 -6.55 3.78
CA HIS A 335 15.77 -7.86 3.42
C HIS A 335 15.68 -8.78 4.64
N VAL A 336 14.52 -9.41 4.83
CA VAL A 336 14.30 -10.37 5.91
C VAL A 336 14.79 -11.74 5.46
N ASN A 337 15.76 -12.29 6.18
CA ASN A 337 16.23 -13.65 5.97
C ASN A 337 15.49 -14.61 6.91
N PHE A 338 14.79 -15.60 6.37
CA PHE A 338 14.08 -16.59 7.18
C PHE A 338 15.05 -17.71 7.58
N THR A 339 15.37 -17.77 8.87
CA THR A 339 16.38 -18.68 9.42
C THR A 339 15.80 -19.94 10.06
N SER A 340 14.48 -19.98 10.27
CA SER A 340 13.77 -21.17 10.73
C SER A 340 12.60 -21.47 9.80
N GLN A 341 12.64 -22.66 9.20
CA GLN A 341 11.58 -23.16 8.34
C GLN A 341 10.68 -24.08 9.15
N TYR A 342 9.39 -23.78 9.16
CA TYR A 342 8.38 -24.62 9.78
C TYR A 342 7.89 -25.66 8.76
N ILE A 343 7.44 -25.22 7.58
CA ILE A 343 7.01 -26.08 6.48
C ILE A 343 7.52 -25.47 5.18
N ASP A 344 7.99 -26.29 4.25
CA ASP A 344 8.14 -25.95 2.83
C ASP A 344 7.89 -27.25 2.05
N LEU A 345 6.79 -27.32 1.32
CA LEU A 345 6.44 -28.51 0.53
C LEU A 345 7.02 -28.48 -0.88
N THR A 346 7.76 -27.43 -1.21
CA THR A 346 8.17 -27.13 -2.58
C THR A 346 9.66 -26.82 -2.72
N ASP A 347 10.43 -26.91 -1.63
CA ASP A 347 11.84 -26.47 -1.56
C ASP A 347 12.07 -25.14 -2.29
N SER A 348 11.12 -24.22 -2.11
CA SER A 348 10.99 -22.98 -2.88
C SER A 348 11.46 -21.76 -2.08
N LEU A 349 11.70 -21.94 -0.78
CA LEU A 349 12.30 -20.95 0.08
C LEU A 349 13.83 -21.04 0.01
N ALA A 350 14.46 -20.00 -0.54
CA ALA A 350 15.92 -19.87 -0.60
C ALA A 350 16.36 -18.61 0.16
N GLY A 351 16.65 -18.76 1.46
CA GLY A 351 17.04 -17.64 2.33
C GLY A 351 15.88 -16.66 2.56
N SER A 352 15.93 -15.50 1.90
CA SER A 352 14.89 -14.45 1.96
C SER A 352 13.81 -14.58 0.89
N ASP A 353 14.01 -15.46 -0.09
CA ASP A 353 13.27 -15.44 -1.35
C ASP A 353 12.37 -16.68 -1.45
N PHE A 354 11.09 -16.45 -1.68
CA PHE A 354 10.18 -17.52 -2.09
C PHE A 354 9.98 -17.46 -3.60
N ARG A 355 10.41 -18.49 -4.31
CA ARG A 355 10.21 -18.60 -5.76
C ARG A 355 8.94 -19.38 -6.08
N VAL A 356 8.04 -18.76 -6.82
CA VAL A 356 6.75 -19.36 -7.17
C VAL A 356 6.96 -20.52 -8.15
N THR A 357 6.56 -21.72 -7.74
CA THR A 357 6.72 -22.95 -8.57
C THR A 357 5.57 -23.20 -9.53
N LYS A 358 4.38 -22.67 -9.24
CA LYS A 358 3.17 -22.86 -10.05
C LYS A 358 2.42 -21.53 -10.19
N PRO A 359 1.95 -21.16 -11.39
CA PRO A 359 1.13 -19.97 -11.53
C PRO A 359 -0.20 -20.18 -10.81
N GLY A 360 -0.68 -19.17 -10.09
CA GLY A 360 -1.88 -19.32 -9.27
C GLY A 360 -2.22 -18.10 -8.43
N VAL A 361 -3.23 -18.24 -7.59
CA VAL A 361 -3.61 -17.24 -6.59
C VAL A 361 -3.07 -17.71 -5.24
N TYR A 362 -2.23 -16.89 -4.65
CA TYR A 362 -1.51 -17.17 -3.41
C TYR A 362 -2.03 -16.29 -2.29
N LEU A 363 -2.17 -16.88 -1.11
CA LEU A 363 -2.40 -16.18 0.14
C LEU A 363 -1.07 -16.07 0.87
N ILE A 364 -0.68 -14.84 1.20
CA ILE A 364 0.58 -14.55 1.90
C ILE A 364 0.23 -13.73 3.13
N PHE A 365 0.49 -14.32 4.30
CA PHE A 365 0.34 -13.68 5.60
C PHE A 365 1.73 -13.49 6.22
N TRP A 366 1.98 -12.34 6.82
CA TRP A 366 3.23 -12.09 7.51
C TRP A 366 3.01 -11.32 8.81
N ASN A 367 3.81 -11.68 9.80
CA ASN A 367 3.88 -11.06 11.11
C ASN A 367 5.27 -10.51 11.35
N VAL A 368 5.35 -9.31 11.91
CA VAL A 368 6.59 -8.67 12.29
C VAL A 368 6.51 -8.24 13.74
N ILE A 369 7.43 -8.75 14.54
CA ILE A 369 7.63 -8.32 15.92
C ILE A 369 8.76 -7.31 15.91
N ALA A 370 8.49 -6.10 16.42
CA ALA A 370 9.46 -5.02 16.40
C ALA A 370 9.56 -4.32 17.75
N THR A 371 10.78 -3.93 18.12
CA THR A 371 11.09 -3.12 19.29
C THR A 371 11.16 -1.62 18.98
N ASN A 372 10.93 -1.24 17.71
CA ASN A 372 10.88 0.12 17.19
C ASN A 372 9.76 0.19 16.13
N MET A 373 9.43 1.39 15.64
CA MET A 373 8.53 1.52 14.50
C MET A 373 9.10 0.80 13.26
N VAL A 374 8.30 -0.13 12.70
CA VAL A 374 8.67 -0.90 11.51
C VAL A 374 7.57 -0.88 10.46
N HIS A 375 7.99 -0.64 9.22
CA HIS A 375 7.19 -0.90 8.03
C HIS A 375 7.68 -2.19 7.37
N ALA A 376 6.83 -3.20 7.29
CA ALA A 376 7.15 -4.45 6.62
C ALA A 376 6.43 -4.51 5.27
N THR A 377 7.19 -4.49 4.19
CA THR A 377 6.69 -4.45 2.82
C THR A 377 6.87 -5.82 2.17
N LEU A 378 5.76 -6.42 1.75
CA LEU A 378 5.77 -7.59 0.89
C LEU A 378 6.10 -7.14 -0.54
N LEU A 379 7.06 -7.80 -1.16
CA LEU A 379 7.51 -7.50 -2.52
C LEU A 379 7.26 -8.69 -3.44
N VAL A 380 6.84 -8.40 -4.67
CA VAL A 380 6.81 -9.37 -5.77
C VAL A 380 7.68 -8.84 -6.89
N ASN A 381 8.75 -9.55 -7.23
CA ASN A 381 9.76 -9.12 -8.21
C ASN A 381 10.28 -7.70 -7.92
N GLY A 382 10.51 -7.37 -6.63
CA GLY A 382 10.97 -6.06 -6.18
C GLY A 382 9.91 -4.95 -6.16
N LYS A 383 8.64 -5.24 -6.45
CA LYS A 383 7.54 -4.26 -6.39
C LYS A 383 6.68 -4.47 -5.16
N GLY A 384 6.36 -3.38 -4.46
CA GLY A 384 5.50 -3.40 -3.27
C GLY A 384 4.10 -3.96 -3.58
N ALA A 385 3.72 -5.00 -2.85
CA ALA A 385 2.45 -5.70 -3.01
C ALA A 385 1.56 -5.62 -1.76
N GLY A 386 2.13 -5.36 -0.59
CA GLY A 386 1.39 -5.15 0.66
C GLY A 386 2.28 -4.59 1.77
N LYS A 387 1.68 -4.00 2.80
CA LYS A 387 2.41 -3.30 3.87
C LYS A 387 1.80 -3.56 5.25
N ALA A 388 2.62 -4.00 6.20
CA ALA A 388 2.27 -4.05 7.62
C ALA A 388 3.00 -2.94 8.39
N ILE A 389 2.39 -2.45 9.47
CA ILE A 389 2.96 -1.42 10.34
C ILE A 389 2.91 -1.91 11.78
N THR A 390 3.98 -1.69 12.53
CA THR A 390 4.00 -1.84 13.98
C THR A 390 4.83 -0.72 14.59
N SER A 391 4.56 -0.35 15.84
CA SER A 391 5.39 0.62 16.54
C SER A 391 5.53 0.31 18.02
N LYS A 392 6.71 0.63 18.56
CA LYS A 392 7.07 0.32 19.95
C LYS A 392 6.19 1.11 20.94
N PRO A 393 5.48 0.45 21.87
CA PRO A 393 4.75 1.10 22.95
C PRO A 393 5.67 1.65 24.06
N GLN A 394 5.19 2.62 24.85
CA GLN A 394 5.93 3.16 26.01
C GLN A 394 6.07 2.16 27.18
N HIS A 395 5.20 1.14 27.26
CA HIS A 395 5.12 0.20 28.39
C HIS A 395 5.48 -1.25 28.04
N SER A 396 5.78 -1.55 26.78
CA SER A 396 6.20 -2.87 26.33
C SER A 396 7.52 -2.80 25.56
N ASN A 397 8.22 -3.93 25.48
CA ASN A 397 9.51 -3.99 24.79
C ASN A 397 9.34 -4.20 23.28
N SER A 398 8.15 -4.58 22.80
CA SER A 398 7.87 -4.92 21.40
C SER A 398 6.37 -4.93 21.08
N ASP A 399 6.02 -4.71 19.81
CA ASP A 399 4.66 -4.82 19.27
C ASP A 399 4.64 -5.73 18.02
N ILE A 400 3.45 -6.20 17.61
CA ILE A 400 3.25 -7.09 16.47
C ILE A 400 2.41 -6.41 15.39
N GLY A 401 3.03 -6.22 14.22
CA GLY A 401 2.35 -5.79 13.00
C GLY A 401 2.07 -6.99 12.10
N SER A 402 0.87 -7.06 11.54
CA SER A 402 0.47 -8.15 10.66
C SER A 402 -0.30 -7.62 9.46
N ASN A 403 -0.23 -8.35 8.34
CA ASN A 403 -1.13 -8.11 7.20
C ASN A 403 -1.24 -9.39 6.36
N LEU A 404 -2.24 -9.41 5.47
CA LEU A 404 -2.51 -10.48 4.52
C LEU A 404 -2.67 -9.89 3.13
N ALA A 405 -2.04 -10.54 2.14
CA ALA A 405 -2.23 -10.23 0.73
C ALA A 405 -2.69 -11.48 -0.03
N ILE A 406 -3.62 -11.30 -0.96
CA ILE A 406 -3.99 -12.34 -1.94
C ILE A 406 -3.55 -11.85 -3.32
N LEU A 407 -2.61 -12.56 -3.93
CA LEU A 407 -1.93 -12.13 -5.15
C LEU A 407 -1.99 -13.22 -6.22
N ARG A 408 -2.23 -12.82 -7.47
CA ARG A 408 -2.04 -13.70 -8.62
C ARG A 408 -0.57 -13.66 -9.03
N LEU A 409 0.11 -14.79 -8.86
CA LEU A 409 1.54 -14.94 -9.14
C LEU A 409 1.75 -15.87 -10.34
N GLN A 410 2.80 -15.60 -11.10
CA GLN A 410 3.27 -16.43 -12.20
C GLN A 410 4.40 -17.34 -11.73
N LYS A 411 4.64 -18.41 -12.49
CA LYS A 411 5.83 -19.24 -12.27
C LYS A 411 7.07 -18.35 -12.33
N ASP A 412 8.00 -18.61 -11.42
CA ASP A 412 9.29 -17.94 -11.26
C ASP A 412 9.22 -16.51 -10.71
N ASP A 413 8.02 -15.99 -10.39
CA ASP A 413 7.89 -14.78 -9.56
C ASP A 413 8.61 -15.00 -8.23
N VAL A 414 9.30 -13.96 -7.76
CA VAL A 414 10.04 -13.98 -6.50
C VAL A 414 9.31 -13.12 -5.49
N VAL A 415 8.93 -13.72 -4.37
CA VAL A 415 8.29 -13.05 -3.24
C VAL A 415 9.35 -12.85 -2.16
N THR A 416 9.53 -11.61 -1.73
CA THR A 416 10.46 -11.24 -0.65
C THR A 416 9.76 -10.36 0.38
N MET A 417 10.38 -10.22 1.55
CA MET A 417 9.93 -9.31 2.59
C MET A 417 11.05 -8.32 2.91
N GLU A 418 10.70 -7.05 2.94
CA GLU A 418 11.58 -5.99 3.41
C GLU A 418 11.02 -5.33 4.66
N THR A 419 11.87 -5.06 5.64
CA THR A 419 11.52 -4.26 6.82
C THR A 419 12.24 -2.92 6.79
N ASN A 420 11.54 -1.87 7.21
CA ASN A 420 11.98 -0.48 7.17
C ASN A 420 12.39 -0.05 5.76
N THR A 421 11.40 0.24 4.92
CA THR A 421 11.55 1.18 3.83
C THR A 421 10.87 2.48 4.25
N ASN A 422 11.63 3.43 4.81
CA ASN A 422 11.44 4.83 4.41
C ASN A 422 12.32 5.05 3.16
N PRO A 423 12.09 6.06 2.31
CA PRO A 423 12.71 6.23 0.98
C PRO A 423 14.24 6.39 0.97
N PHE A 424 14.88 6.14 2.10
CA PHE A 424 16.29 6.22 2.33
C PHE A 424 16.74 4.91 2.99
N TYR A 425 16.90 3.88 2.18
CA TYR A 425 17.58 2.65 2.58
C TYR A 425 18.40 2.24 1.40
N GLY A 426 19.63 2.77 1.36
CA GLY A 426 20.62 2.59 0.30
C GLY A 426 20.47 1.28 -0.46
N ALA A 427 19.55 1.28 -1.40
CA ALA A 427 19.57 0.35 -2.49
C ALA A 427 20.84 0.70 -3.26
N LYS A 428 21.36 -0.24 -4.04
CA LYS A 428 22.47 0.05 -4.96
C LYS A 428 22.16 1.23 -5.92
N VAL A 429 20.91 1.71 -5.95
CA VAL A 429 20.41 2.87 -6.70
C VAL A 429 19.38 3.60 -5.83
N GLU A 430 19.60 4.89 -5.56
CA GLU A 430 18.65 5.78 -4.87
C GLU A 430 18.25 6.94 -5.80
N THR A 431 17.23 7.75 -5.45
CA THR A 431 16.79 8.91 -6.26
C THR A 431 16.92 10.25 -5.51
N VAL A 432 17.14 11.36 -6.22
CA VAL A 432 17.23 12.72 -5.62
C VAL A 432 15.93 13.06 -4.86
N ASN A 433 14.80 12.69 -5.43
CA ASN A 433 13.49 12.97 -4.87
C ASN A 433 13.23 12.20 -3.56
N SER A 434 13.68 10.94 -3.47
CA SER A 434 13.58 10.16 -2.24
C SER A 434 14.50 10.70 -1.13
N TYR A 435 15.68 11.17 -1.49
CA TYR A 435 16.62 11.88 -0.60
C TYR A 435 16.05 13.19 -0.06
N GLU A 436 15.56 14.09 -0.92
CA GLU A 436 15.08 15.41 -0.50
C GLU A 436 13.85 15.30 0.39
N ASN A 437 12.91 14.41 0.07
CA ASN A 437 11.75 14.16 0.92
C ASN A 437 12.15 13.65 2.31
N TRP A 438 13.12 12.74 2.39
CA TRP A 438 13.65 12.27 3.67
C TRP A 438 14.34 13.40 4.44
N ARG A 439 15.22 14.17 3.79
CA ARG A 439 15.93 15.30 4.39
C ARG A 439 14.94 16.33 4.95
N GLN A 440 13.93 16.72 4.17
CA GLN A 440 12.90 17.67 4.61
C GLN A 440 12.08 17.13 5.78
N HIS A 441 11.65 15.86 5.72
CA HIS A 441 10.91 15.23 6.82
C HIS A 441 11.75 15.13 8.09
N LEU A 442 13.04 14.80 7.97
CA LEU A 442 13.96 14.71 9.10
C LEU A 442 14.23 16.10 9.69
N LEU A 443 14.49 17.12 8.87
CA LEU A 443 14.65 18.50 9.32
C LEU A 443 13.39 19.02 10.02
N TYR A 444 12.21 18.74 9.45
CA TYR A 444 10.93 19.05 10.09
C TYR A 444 10.80 18.34 11.46
N THR A 445 11.05 17.03 11.51
CA THR A 445 10.98 16.25 12.76
C THR A 445 11.96 16.78 13.81
N LEU A 446 13.19 17.10 13.41
CA LEU A 446 14.20 17.68 14.30
C LEU A 446 13.82 19.10 14.76
N SER A 447 13.12 19.87 13.93
CA SER A 447 12.61 21.21 14.28
C SER A 447 11.49 21.17 15.33
N LEU A 448 10.80 20.04 15.49
CA LEU A 448 9.77 19.87 16.51
C LEU A 448 10.38 19.67 17.92
N ASP A 449 11.67 19.34 18.01
CA ASP A 449 12.37 19.25 19.30
C ASP A 449 13.08 20.58 19.62
N PRO A 450 12.56 21.39 20.56
CA PRO A 450 13.17 22.66 20.96
C PRO A 450 14.57 22.48 21.55
N ASN A 451 14.94 21.25 21.95
CA ASN A 451 16.28 20.94 22.44
C ASN A 451 17.31 20.80 21.32
N VAL A 452 16.89 20.60 20.06
CA VAL A 452 17.78 20.33 18.91
C VAL A 452 18.08 21.61 18.11
N LEU A 453 17.12 22.54 18.06
CA LEU A 453 17.19 23.83 17.36
C LEU A 453 18.46 24.67 17.59
N PRO A 454 19.12 24.69 18.78
CA PRO A 454 20.34 25.47 18.99
C PRO A 454 21.62 24.93 18.30
N TYR A 455 21.60 23.72 17.72
CA TYR A 455 22.84 23.01 17.31
C TYR A 455 23.09 22.97 15.79
N LEU A 456 23.09 24.13 15.13
CA LEU A 456 23.38 24.21 13.69
C LEU A 456 24.87 23.99 13.35
N THR A 457 25.78 24.24 14.30
CA THR A 457 27.24 24.08 14.16
C THR A 457 27.87 23.57 15.44
N TRP A 458 28.80 22.62 15.37
CA TRP A 458 29.53 22.06 16.51
C TRP A 458 30.98 21.71 16.17
N VAL A 459 31.83 21.48 17.17
CA VAL A 459 33.25 21.12 16.96
C VAL A 459 33.44 19.60 16.95
N LYS A 460 34.47 19.11 16.25
CA LYS A 460 34.86 17.70 16.24
C LYS A 460 35.14 17.20 17.66
N ARG A 461 34.71 15.98 17.94
CA ARG A 461 35.04 15.31 19.21
C ARG A 461 36.45 14.77 19.13
N SER A 462 37.27 15.10 20.12
CA SER A 462 38.62 14.54 20.27
C SER A 462 38.87 14.13 21.72
N ARG A 463 39.97 13.41 21.96
CA ARG A 463 40.44 13.12 23.33
C ARG A 463 40.72 14.40 24.12
N THR A 464 41.15 15.47 23.45
CA THR A 464 41.46 16.77 24.05
C THR A 464 40.25 17.71 24.14
N ASN A 465 39.13 17.37 23.50
CA ASN A 465 37.88 18.14 23.54
C ASN A 465 36.66 17.19 23.56
N PRO A 466 36.40 16.52 24.70
CA PRO A 466 35.32 15.54 24.82
C PRO A 466 33.93 16.19 24.77
N HIS A 467 33.82 17.48 25.13
CA HIS A 467 32.57 18.21 25.19
C HIS A 467 32.33 19.14 24.00
N ARG A 468 33.14 19.08 22.94
CA ARG A 468 32.98 19.88 21.71
C ARG A 468 32.85 21.39 21.97
N ASN A 469 33.54 21.89 22.99
CA ASN A 469 33.44 23.27 23.50
C ASN A 469 32.06 23.70 24.05
N PHE A 470 31.12 22.78 24.28
CA PHE A 470 29.89 23.13 24.97
C PHE A 470 30.17 23.53 26.43
N VAL A 471 29.48 24.57 26.88
CA VAL A 471 29.46 25.06 28.26
C VAL A 471 28.08 24.85 28.88
N ASP A 472 28.01 24.83 30.20
CA ASP A 472 26.74 24.78 30.92
C ASP A 472 25.92 26.06 30.61
N ASP A 473 24.60 26.00 30.68
CA ASP A 473 23.76 27.21 30.57
C ASP A 473 24.12 28.22 31.67
N ASP A 474 23.88 29.51 31.42
CA ASP A 474 24.15 30.56 32.40
C ASP A 474 23.02 30.65 33.46
N GLU A 475 23.21 31.49 34.48
CA GLU A 475 22.23 31.70 35.56
C GLU A 475 20.95 32.42 35.08
N ASN A 476 20.88 32.86 33.81
CA ASN A 476 19.72 33.53 33.24
C ASN A 476 18.66 32.55 32.71
N VAL A 477 18.99 31.25 32.60
CA VAL A 477 18.03 30.20 32.24
C VAL A 477 17.31 29.71 33.50
N PRO A 478 15.96 29.64 33.51
CA PRO A 478 15.22 29.09 34.65
C PRO A 478 15.75 27.71 35.05
N GLU A 479 15.91 27.46 36.35
CA GLU A 479 16.52 26.22 36.88
C GLU A 479 15.87 24.95 36.32
N ALA A 480 14.55 24.98 36.08
CA ALA A 480 13.78 23.89 35.48
C ALA A 480 14.20 23.54 34.03
N ASN A 481 14.87 24.46 33.32
CA ASN A 481 15.28 24.35 31.92
C ASN A 481 16.81 24.38 31.74
N HIS A 482 17.58 24.43 32.83
CA HIS A 482 19.03 24.56 32.81
C HIS A 482 19.70 23.28 32.27
N LYS A 483 20.55 23.39 31.25
CA LYS A 483 21.27 22.26 30.67
C LYS A 483 22.77 22.34 30.91
N THR A 484 23.31 21.25 31.42
CA THR A 484 24.75 21.01 31.50
C THR A 484 25.36 20.78 30.11
N ARG A 485 26.65 21.07 29.95
CA ARG A 485 27.45 20.75 28.76
C ARG A 485 27.37 19.28 28.37
N ALA A 486 27.25 18.38 29.34
CA ALA A 486 27.11 16.95 29.12
C ALA A 486 25.73 16.60 28.51
N GLN A 487 24.66 17.22 28.99
CA GLN A 487 23.32 17.06 28.42
C GLN A 487 23.26 17.61 26.99
N LYS A 488 23.88 18.78 26.73
CA LYS A 488 23.98 19.36 25.39
C LYS A 488 24.70 18.44 24.40
N VAL A 489 25.84 17.87 24.82
CA VAL A 489 26.58 16.87 24.03
C VAL A 489 25.73 15.62 23.77
N ARG A 490 25.01 15.13 24.78
CA ARG A 490 24.15 13.94 24.65
C ARG A 490 23.00 14.17 23.65
N THR A 491 22.36 15.34 23.68
CA THR A 491 21.32 15.70 22.70
C THR A 491 21.87 15.73 21.28
N LEU A 492 23.04 16.35 21.07
CA LEU A 492 23.71 16.35 19.77
C LEU A 492 24.07 14.92 19.31
N GLU A 493 24.59 14.08 20.20
CA GLU A 493 24.94 12.69 19.88
C GLU A 493 23.71 11.84 19.54
N LEU A 494 22.57 12.08 20.19
CA LEU A 494 21.31 11.41 19.85
C LEU A 494 20.82 11.83 18.45
N MET A 495 20.87 13.12 18.11
CA MET A 495 20.56 13.61 16.77
C MET A 495 21.48 13.00 15.71
N LEU A 496 22.80 13.03 15.93
CA LEU A 496 23.77 12.46 15.00
C LEU A 496 23.66 10.94 14.89
N ALA A 497 23.31 10.25 15.98
CA ALA A 497 23.04 8.82 15.96
C ALA A 497 21.78 8.49 15.17
N GLN A 498 20.72 9.31 15.28
CA GLN A 498 19.53 9.17 14.45
C GLN A 498 19.89 9.32 12.96
N ILE A 499 20.64 10.37 12.59
CA ILE A 499 21.09 10.56 11.20
C ILE A 499 21.98 9.39 10.72
N ALA A 500 22.89 8.92 11.57
CA ALA A 500 23.76 7.78 11.26
C ALA A 500 22.98 6.47 11.04
N ASN A 501 21.86 6.27 11.73
CA ASN A 501 21.00 5.09 11.51
C ASN A 501 20.40 5.07 10.10
N TYR A 502 20.19 6.23 9.49
CA TYR A 502 19.68 6.36 8.13
C TYR A 502 20.79 6.37 7.07
N THR A 503 22.07 6.33 7.46
CA THR A 503 23.22 6.43 6.54
C THR A 503 24.25 5.33 6.79
N PRO A 504 23.86 4.04 6.74
CA PRO A 504 24.71 2.93 7.18
C PRO A 504 26.01 2.78 6.40
N ILE A 505 26.08 3.38 5.20
CA ILE A 505 27.23 3.31 4.31
C ILE A 505 28.33 4.31 4.72
N ILE A 506 27.97 5.37 5.43
CA ILE A 506 28.91 6.28 6.08
C ILE A 506 29.14 5.73 7.49
N SER A 507 30.40 5.49 7.85
CA SER A 507 30.66 4.91 9.17
C SER A 507 30.06 5.78 10.27
N ARG A 508 29.34 5.16 11.21
CA ARG A 508 28.72 5.86 12.34
C ARG A 508 29.72 6.71 13.12
N SER A 509 30.97 6.24 13.22
CA SER A 509 32.06 7.00 13.86
C SER A 509 32.43 8.24 13.05
N THR A 510 32.41 8.20 11.72
CA THR A 510 32.56 9.39 10.87
C THR A 510 31.41 10.36 11.08
N VAL A 511 30.16 9.88 11.05
CA VAL A 511 28.97 10.74 11.22
C VAL A 511 28.99 11.45 12.56
N VAL A 512 29.26 10.70 13.63
CA VAL A 512 29.23 11.22 14.99
C VAL A 512 30.48 12.04 15.29
N ASN A 513 31.69 11.60 14.96
CA ASN A 513 32.92 12.23 15.46
C ASN A 513 33.55 13.26 14.52
N ASN A 514 33.35 13.14 13.20
CA ASN A 514 34.15 13.88 12.22
C ASN A 514 33.44 15.09 11.60
N PHE A 515 32.11 15.07 11.45
CA PHE A 515 31.38 16.21 10.91
C PHE A 515 31.13 17.28 11.98
N THR A 516 30.99 18.52 11.51
CA THR A 516 30.84 19.73 12.33
C THR A 516 29.58 20.53 12.02
N THR A 517 28.90 20.18 10.92
CA THR A 517 27.63 20.79 10.49
C THR A 517 26.71 19.74 9.89
N LEU A 518 25.40 20.02 9.87
CA LEU A 518 24.43 19.20 9.12
C LEU A 518 24.70 19.24 7.61
N ARG A 519 25.21 20.37 7.09
CA ARG A 519 25.56 20.55 5.67
C ARG A 519 26.59 19.53 5.20
N ASP A 520 27.66 19.32 5.97
CA ASP A 520 28.72 18.37 5.61
C ASP A 520 28.16 16.94 5.48
N ILE A 521 27.22 16.59 6.37
CA ILE A 521 26.54 15.28 6.38
C ILE A 521 25.69 15.13 5.11
N TRP A 522 24.87 16.13 4.78
CA TRP A 522 24.05 16.11 3.57
C TRP A 522 24.87 15.99 2.29
N GLN A 523 25.98 16.71 2.21
CA GLN A 523 26.84 16.72 1.03
C GLN A 523 27.52 15.38 0.80
N ILE A 524 28.02 14.71 1.86
CA ILE A 524 28.66 13.40 1.71
C ILE A 524 27.66 12.31 1.34
N ILE A 525 26.40 12.41 1.80
CA ILE A 525 25.33 11.51 1.39
C ILE A 525 25.02 11.69 -0.10
N ARG A 526 24.90 12.93 -0.58
CA ARG A 526 24.69 13.23 -2.01
C ARG A 526 25.85 12.71 -2.86
N LEU A 527 27.10 12.93 -2.42
CA LEU A 527 28.30 12.43 -3.10
C LEU A 527 28.27 10.90 -3.24
N HIS A 528 27.87 10.20 -2.17
CA HIS A 528 27.84 8.75 -2.16
C HIS A 528 26.87 8.15 -3.19
N TYR A 529 25.66 8.70 -3.30
CA TYR A 529 24.62 8.19 -4.21
C TYR A 529 24.64 8.83 -5.60
N GLY A 530 25.58 9.74 -5.88
CA GLY A 530 25.64 10.43 -7.17
C GLY A 530 24.56 11.50 -7.37
N PHE A 531 23.90 11.96 -6.31
CA PHE A 531 22.86 13.00 -6.32
C PHE A 531 23.37 14.43 -6.47
N GLN A 532 24.63 14.58 -6.86
CA GLN A 532 25.12 15.91 -7.13
C GLN A 532 24.39 16.39 -8.39
N SER A 533 23.74 17.56 -8.33
CA SER A 533 23.20 18.25 -9.51
C SER A 533 24.37 18.68 -10.41
N THR A 534 25.10 17.72 -10.96
CA THR A 534 26.26 18.00 -11.80
C THR A 534 25.79 18.58 -13.12
N GLY A 535 26.64 19.35 -13.78
CA GLY A 535 26.38 19.74 -15.17
C GLY A 535 26.14 18.54 -16.10
N ALA A 536 26.60 17.34 -15.72
CA ALA A 536 26.33 16.09 -16.45
C ALA A 536 24.90 15.57 -16.23
N HIS A 537 24.39 15.60 -15.00
CA HIS A 537 23.01 15.19 -14.71
C HIS A 537 22.00 16.07 -15.46
N PHE A 538 22.26 17.37 -15.61
CA PHE A 538 21.40 18.26 -16.39
C PHE A 538 21.22 17.81 -17.86
N LEU A 539 22.19 17.10 -18.44
CA LEU A 539 22.10 16.57 -19.80
C LEU A 539 21.03 15.47 -19.93
N ASP A 540 20.67 14.79 -18.84
CA ASP A 540 19.61 13.78 -18.83
C ASP A 540 18.22 14.37 -19.11
N PHE A 541 18.06 15.69 -19.06
CA PHE A 541 16.84 16.37 -19.50
C PHE A 541 16.48 15.99 -20.95
N ALA A 542 17.48 15.78 -21.81
CA ALA A 542 17.29 15.40 -23.21
C ALA A 542 16.68 13.98 -23.38
N ASN A 543 16.80 13.14 -22.35
CA ASN A 543 16.27 11.77 -22.36
C ASN A 543 14.79 11.69 -21.98
N ILE A 544 14.19 12.81 -21.52
CA ILE A 544 12.77 12.86 -21.17
C ILE A 544 11.92 12.82 -22.44
N GLN A 545 11.12 11.76 -22.58
CA GLN A 545 10.21 11.51 -23.69
C GLN A 545 8.83 11.10 -23.16
N LEU A 546 7.76 11.36 -23.92
CA LEU A 546 6.40 10.87 -23.61
C LEU A 546 6.37 9.33 -23.72
N GLN A 547 5.99 8.65 -22.64
CA GLN A 547 5.94 7.18 -22.59
C GLN A 547 4.62 6.62 -23.15
N PRO A 548 4.59 5.36 -23.63
CA PRO A 548 3.35 4.70 -24.06
C PRO A 548 2.33 4.63 -22.93
N ASN A 549 1.12 5.18 -23.16
CA ASN A 549 0.03 5.30 -22.18
C ASN A 549 0.28 6.28 -21.01
N GLU A 550 1.31 7.12 -21.07
CA GLU A 550 1.50 8.23 -20.14
C GLU A 550 0.53 9.38 -20.48
N ARG A 551 -0.08 10.00 -19.45
CA ARG A 551 -0.88 11.20 -19.70
C ARG A 551 0.04 12.38 -19.96
N PRO A 552 -0.30 13.30 -20.88
CA PRO A 552 0.51 14.51 -21.10
C PRO A 552 0.79 15.30 -19.82
N GLU A 553 -0.14 15.32 -18.86
CA GLU A 553 0.08 15.99 -17.58
C GLU A 553 1.19 15.33 -16.74
N ASP A 554 1.30 14.00 -16.77
CA ASP A 554 2.36 13.27 -16.04
C ASP A 554 3.75 13.61 -16.61
N LEU A 555 3.85 13.75 -17.94
CA LEU A 555 5.07 14.24 -18.60
C LEU A 555 5.45 15.65 -18.13
N PHE A 556 4.47 16.56 -18.00
CA PHE A 556 4.73 17.92 -17.50
C PHE A 556 5.29 17.88 -16.07
N GLN A 557 4.71 17.05 -15.19
CA GLN A 557 5.19 16.90 -13.82
C GLN A 557 6.64 16.36 -13.78
N ARG A 558 7.01 15.42 -14.67
CA ARG A 558 8.40 14.94 -14.77
C ARG A 558 9.38 16.03 -15.23
N LEU A 559 9.00 16.84 -16.23
CA LEU A 559 9.83 17.96 -16.68
C LEU A 559 10.01 19.01 -15.57
N MET A 560 8.92 19.32 -14.84
CA MET A 560 8.95 20.24 -13.71
C MET A 560 9.85 19.73 -12.58
N ALA A 561 9.64 18.49 -12.13
CA ALA A 561 10.42 17.89 -11.06
C ALA A 561 11.91 17.83 -11.41
N PHE A 562 12.25 17.39 -12.63
CA PHE A 562 13.64 17.39 -13.07
C PHE A 562 14.26 18.80 -13.07
N THR A 563 13.51 19.81 -13.50
CA THR A 563 14.02 21.19 -13.51
C THR A 563 14.24 21.70 -12.09
N GLU A 564 13.31 21.44 -11.17
CA GLU A 564 13.41 21.81 -9.75
C GLU A 564 14.60 21.13 -9.06
N ASP A 565 14.88 19.86 -9.40
CA ASP A 565 16.02 19.10 -8.87
C ASP A 565 17.38 19.64 -9.33
N ASN A 566 17.40 20.43 -10.42
CA ASN A 566 18.61 21.00 -10.99
C ASN A 566 18.77 22.52 -10.75
N LEU A 567 17.87 23.15 -9.99
CA LEU A 567 18.07 24.53 -9.54
C LEU A 567 19.31 24.61 -8.64
N LEU A 568 20.14 25.63 -8.88
CA LEU A 568 21.39 25.83 -8.15
C LEU A 568 21.10 26.26 -6.72
N LYS A 569 21.42 25.40 -5.75
CA LYS A 569 21.32 25.72 -4.32
C LYS A 569 22.69 26.01 -3.74
N ALA A 570 22.76 26.93 -2.78
CA ALA A 570 24.01 27.34 -2.13
C ALA A 570 24.74 26.15 -1.45
N GLU A 571 23.97 25.13 -1.05
CA GLU A 571 24.48 23.93 -0.41
C GLU A 571 25.14 22.91 -1.34
N LEU A 572 24.99 23.02 -2.68
CA LEU A 572 25.43 21.98 -3.62
C LEU A 572 26.94 21.99 -3.93
N GLY A 573 27.65 23.07 -3.60
CA GLY A 573 29.09 23.18 -3.82
C GLY A 573 29.49 23.21 -5.31
N ILE A 574 28.55 23.52 -6.19
CA ILE A 574 28.79 23.75 -7.62
C ILE A 574 29.10 25.22 -7.82
N THR A 575 30.00 25.52 -8.75
CA THR A 575 30.26 26.90 -9.18
C THR A 575 29.56 27.19 -10.50
N HIS A 576 28.99 28.39 -10.62
CA HIS A 576 28.48 28.91 -11.87
C HIS A 576 29.42 30.05 -12.32
N ASN A 577 30.00 29.94 -13.51
CA ASN A 577 31.00 30.89 -14.02
C ASN A 577 32.19 31.12 -13.07
N GLY A 578 32.61 30.06 -12.35
CA GLY A 578 33.70 30.14 -11.38
C GLY A 578 33.34 30.79 -10.05
N GLN A 579 32.07 31.16 -9.84
CA GLN A 579 31.58 31.73 -8.58
C GLN A 579 30.78 30.68 -7.79
N GLU A 580 30.94 30.67 -6.47
CA GLU A 580 30.12 29.87 -5.58
C GLU A 580 28.69 30.44 -5.50
N ILE A 581 27.71 29.54 -5.40
CA ILE A 581 26.30 29.91 -5.24
C ILE A 581 26.05 30.37 -3.81
N GLN A 582 25.59 31.61 -3.64
CA GLN A 582 25.33 32.20 -2.31
C GLN A 582 23.86 32.11 -1.88
N GLU A 583 22.94 32.09 -2.84
CA GLU A 583 21.50 32.05 -2.62
C GLU A 583 20.88 30.95 -3.47
N ASP A 584 19.82 30.32 -2.96
CA ASP A 584 19.12 29.26 -3.68
C ASP A 584 18.40 29.83 -4.89
N GLU A 585 18.62 29.22 -6.06
CA GLU A 585 17.99 29.60 -7.31
C GLU A 585 16.49 29.28 -7.27
N GLU A 586 15.68 30.28 -7.64
CA GLU A 586 14.26 30.12 -7.86
C GLU A 586 13.94 30.01 -9.35
N ARG A 587 12.86 29.31 -9.69
CA ARG A 587 12.38 29.21 -11.07
C ARG A 587 12.04 30.60 -11.62
N THR A 588 12.73 30.98 -12.68
CA THR A 588 12.42 32.22 -13.40
C THR A 588 11.20 32.03 -14.33
N PRO A 589 10.41 33.08 -14.60
CA PRO A 589 9.29 32.99 -15.55
C PRO A 589 9.71 32.50 -16.95
N THR A 590 10.95 32.82 -17.37
CA THR A 590 11.52 32.32 -18.62
C THR A 590 11.71 30.80 -18.59
N LEU A 591 12.23 30.26 -17.49
CA LEU A 591 12.41 28.82 -17.32
C LEU A 591 11.06 28.08 -17.37
N GLU A 592 10.03 28.62 -16.71
CA GLU A 592 8.67 28.06 -16.79
C GLU A 592 8.12 28.03 -18.22
N ASN A 593 8.36 29.09 -19.02
CA ASN A 593 7.97 29.11 -20.42
C ASN A 593 8.71 28.05 -21.25
N VAL A 594 10.01 27.83 -20.98
CA VAL A 594 10.80 26.79 -21.64
C VAL A 594 10.28 25.39 -21.30
N ILE A 595 9.89 25.14 -20.05
CA ILE A 595 9.31 23.86 -19.64
C ILE A 595 8.01 23.59 -20.40
N VAL A 596 7.10 24.57 -20.47
CA VAL A 596 5.84 24.41 -21.19
C VAL A 596 6.06 24.26 -22.70
N LEU A 597 7.00 24.98 -23.30
CA LEU A 597 7.35 24.81 -24.71
C LEU A 597 7.90 23.40 -24.99
N THR A 598 8.78 22.90 -24.12
CA THR A 598 9.35 21.54 -24.20
C THR A 598 8.24 20.50 -24.08
N TRP A 599 7.34 20.66 -23.11
CA TRP A 599 6.18 19.80 -22.91
C TRP A 599 5.31 19.69 -24.17
N LEU A 600 4.95 20.82 -24.78
CA LEU A 600 4.16 20.83 -26.02
C LEU A 600 4.89 20.13 -27.17
N THR A 601 6.20 20.35 -27.29
CA THR A 601 7.03 19.78 -28.36
C THR A 601 7.15 18.26 -28.23
N LEU A 602 7.31 17.75 -27.01
CA LEU A 602 7.40 16.31 -26.73
C LEU A 602 6.07 15.58 -26.89
N ILE A 603 4.94 16.28 -26.77
CA ILE A 603 3.62 15.71 -27.09
C ILE A 603 3.46 15.59 -28.62
N HIS A 604 3.74 16.66 -29.36
CA HIS A 604 3.65 16.66 -30.81
C HIS A 604 4.45 17.82 -31.43
N PRO A 605 5.24 17.60 -32.49
CA PRO A 605 6.13 18.62 -33.04
C PRO A 605 5.41 19.88 -33.57
N ASP A 606 4.20 19.72 -34.11
CA ASP A 606 3.38 20.83 -34.64
C ASP A 606 2.50 21.54 -33.58
N LEU A 607 2.44 21.02 -32.34
CA LEU A 607 1.56 21.56 -31.30
C LEU A 607 1.92 22.98 -30.85
N PRO A 608 3.20 23.37 -30.67
CA PRO A 608 3.55 24.75 -30.37
C PRO A 608 3.05 25.75 -31.43
N ARG A 609 3.07 25.35 -32.71
CA ARG A 609 2.58 26.18 -33.82
C ARG A 609 1.06 26.37 -33.72
N LEU A 610 0.32 25.30 -33.41
CA LEU A 610 -1.12 25.37 -33.26
C LEU A 610 -1.54 26.18 -32.02
N VAL A 611 -0.84 26.02 -30.88
CA VAL A 611 -1.06 26.82 -29.68
C VAL A 611 -0.80 28.30 -29.95
N LYS A 612 0.26 28.65 -30.68
CA LYS A 612 0.52 30.03 -31.12
C LYS A 612 -0.61 30.60 -31.97
N GLN A 613 -1.20 29.79 -32.86
CA GLN A 613 -2.33 30.21 -33.70
C GLN A 613 -3.60 30.42 -32.88
N ARG A 614 -3.96 29.48 -32.01
CA ARG A 614 -5.23 29.50 -31.25
C ARG A 614 -5.23 30.49 -30.09
N TYR A 615 -4.09 30.67 -29.43
CA TYR A 615 -3.96 31.53 -28.25
C TYR A 615 -3.18 32.83 -28.52
N GLY A 616 -2.91 33.15 -29.79
CA GLY A 616 -2.05 34.27 -30.18
C GLY A 616 -2.44 35.63 -29.62
N THR A 617 -3.74 35.91 -29.43
CA THR A 617 -4.20 37.15 -28.79
C THR A 617 -3.92 37.19 -27.29
N LYS A 618 -4.10 36.06 -26.58
CA LYS A 618 -3.80 35.92 -25.15
C LYS A 618 -2.30 35.95 -24.86
N LEU A 619 -1.50 35.36 -25.75
CA LEU A 619 -0.03 35.36 -25.67
C LEU A 619 0.59 36.76 -25.83
N ARG A 620 -0.19 37.79 -26.22
CA ARG A 620 0.29 39.18 -26.23
C ARG A 620 0.41 39.79 -24.83
N SER A 621 -0.36 39.29 -23.87
CA SER A 621 -0.44 39.87 -22.51
C SER A 621 -0.19 38.84 -21.39
N ARG A 622 -0.08 37.54 -21.70
CA ARG A 622 0.18 36.46 -20.75
C ARG A 622 1.30 35.57 -21.26
N THR A 623 2.09 35.01 -20.33
CA THR A 623 3.16 34.07 -20.67
C THR A 623 2.57 32.72 -21.08
N LEU A 624 3.39 31.90 -21.77
CA LEU A 624 3.01 30.54 -22.14
C LEU A 624 2.75 29.69 -20.88
N ALA A 625 3.56 29.87 -19.84
CA ALA A 625 3.37 29.26 -18.52
C ALA A 625 2.00 29.56 -17.93
N THR A 626 1.57 30.83 -17.93
CA THR A 626 0.25 31.24 -17.41
C THR A 626 -0.92 30.67 -18.22
N LEU A 627 -0.72 30.32 -19.50
CA LEU A 627 -1.75 29.72 -20.36
C LEU A 627 -1.78 28.18 -20.30
N LYS A 628 -0.79 27.54 -19.66
CA LYS A 628 -0.70 26.08 -19.57
C LYS A 628 -1.99 25.40 -19.10
N PRO A 629 -2.74 25.88 -18.08
CA PRO A 629 -3.99 25.23 -17.67
C PRO A 629 -5.06 25.23 -18.77
N GLU A 630 -5.20 26.34 -19.50
CA GLU A 630 -6.15 26.47 -20.60
C GLU A 630 -5.76 25.63 -21.82
N VAL A 631 -4.45 25.50 -22.07
CA VAL A 631 -3.92 24.65 -23.14
C VAL A 631 -4.08 23.17 -22.78
N SER A 632 -3.84 22.79 -21.52
CA SER A 632 -4.00 21.41 -21.03
C SER A 632 -5.47 20.95 -21.13
N GLN A 633 -6.43 21.81 -20.75
CA GLN A 633 -7.86 21.51 -20.90
C GLN A 633 -8.29 21.33 -22.36
N ALA A 634 -7.69 22.08 -23.29
CA ALA A 634 -8.00 22.01 -24.71
C ALA A 634 -7.17 20.97 -25.47
N LEU A 635 -6.29 20.23 -24.80
CA LEU A 635 -5.24 19.44 -25.43
C LEU A 635 -5.80 18.32 -26.33
N GLU A 636 -6.84 17.62 -25.90
CA GLU A 636 -7.49 16.59 -26.74
C GLU A 636 -8.05 17.18 -28.03
N SER A 637 -8.71 18.35 -27.95
CA SER A 637 -9.22 19.06 -29.14
C SER A 637 -8.10 19.51 -30.07
N LEU A 638 -6.98 19.97 -29.52
CA LEU A 638 -5.82 20.39 -30.31
C LEU A 638 -5.16 19.21 -31.03
N LEU A 639 -5.07 18.06 -30.37
CA LEU A 639 -4.51 16.83 -30.95
C LEU A 639 -5.40 16.26 -32.05
N GLU A 640 -6.73 16.31 -31.87
CA GLU A 640 -7.66 15.87 -32.90
C GLU A 640 -7.61 16.77 -34.15
N GLU A 641 -7.47 18.09 -33.95
CA GLU A 641 -7.27 19.03 -35.06
C GLU A 641 -5.99 18.72 -35.85
N LEU A 642 -4.89 18.40 -35.15
CA LEU A 642 -3.64 18.01 -35.80
C LEU A 642 -3.79 16.71 -36.61
N ARG A 643 -4.41 15.67 -36.03
CA ARG A 643 -4.69 14.40 -36.73
C ARG A 643 -5.51 14.62 -37.99
N SER A 644 -6.59 15.41 -37.90
CA SER A 644 -7.43 15.72 -39.07
C SER A 644 -6.68 16.44 -40.18
N THR A 645 -5.73 17.31 -39.81
CA THR A 645 -4.91 18.07 -40.76
C THR A 645 -3.86 17.16 -41.43
N GLU A 646 -3.29 16.21 -40.69
CA GLU A 646 -2.36 15.21 -41.20
C GLU A 646 -3.04 14.23 -42.15
N ASP A 647 -4.23 13.73 -41.80
CA ASP A 647 -5.04 12.87 -42.66
C ASP A 647 -5.40 13.59 -43.97
N ALA A 648 -5.84 14.85 -43.89
CA ALA A 648 -6.14 15.65 -45.08
C ALA A 648 -4.90 15.87 -45.98
N ARG A 649 -3.70 16.02 -45.40
CA ARG A 649 -2.44 16.12 -46.15
C ARG A 649 -2.04 14.78 -46.77
N ALA A 650 -2.20 13.67 -46.05
CA ALA A 650 -1.91 12.32 -46.54
C ALA A 650 -2.78 11.97 -47.76
N VAL A 651 -4.09 12.26 -47.66
CA VAL A 651 -5.05 12.07 -48.77
C VAL A 651 -4.67 12.92 -49.98
N ARG A 652 -4.34 14.22 -49.81
CA ARG A 652 -3.89 15.08 -50.92
C ARG A 652 -2.61 14.58 -51.59
N THR A 653 -1.69 14.00 -50.82
CA THR A 653 -0.43 13.44 -51.33
C THR A 653 -0.65 12.14 -52.11
N GLN A 654 -1.62 11.31 -51.69
CA GLN A 654 -2.05 10.13 -52.47
C GLN A 654 -2.76 10.53 -53.78
N PHE A 655 -3.62 11.55 -53.75
CA PHE A 655 -4.30 12.05 -54.95
C PHE A 655 -3.33 12.69 -55.97
N SER A 656 -2.29 13.40 -55.52
CA SER A 656 -1.27 13.95 -56.42
C SER A 656 -0.38 12.86 -57.03
N HIS A 657 -0.08 11.78 -56.29
CA HIS A 657 0.61 10.60 -56.82
C HIS A 657 -0.23 9.81 -57.84
N CYS A 658 -1.55 9.79 -57.69
CA CYS A 658 -2.45 9.16 -58.66
C CYS A 658 -2.56 9.98 -59.97
N LYS A 659 -2.52 11.32 -59.87
CA LYS A 659 -2.48 12.21 -61.05
C LYS A 659 -1.20 12.13 -61.86
N SER A 660 -0.03 11.96 -61.25
CA SER A 660 1.23 11.80 -61.99
C SER A 660 1.30 10.47 -62.75
N ARG A 661 0.64 9.43 -62.25
CA ARG A 661 0.57 8.10 -62.89
C ARG A 661 -0.35 8.08 -64.12
N ASN A 662 -1.38 8.92 -64.16
CA ASN A 662 -2.31 9.04 -65.30
C ASN A 662 -1.80 9.94 -66.44
N HIS A 663 -0.68 10.64 -66.27
CA HIS A 663 0.00 11.40 -67.33
C HIS A 663 1.17 10.65 -67.99
N ALA A 664 1.45 9.41 -67.56
CA ALA A 664 2.50 8.55 -68.09
C ALA A 664 1.94 7.28 -68.77
N LEU A 665 0.73 7.38 -69.32
CA LEU A 665 0.12 6.37 -70.20
C LEU A 665 -0.18 6.99 -71.56
#